data_AF-A0A0W1A272-F1
#
_entry.id   AF-A0A0W1A272-F1
#
_cell.length_a   1.000
_cell.length_b   1.000
_cell.length_c   1.000
_cell.angle_alpha   90.00
_cell.angle_beta   90.00
_cell.angle_gamma   90.00
#
_symmetry.space_group_name_H-M   'P 1'
#
loop_
_entity.id
_entity.type
_entity.pdbx_description
1 polymer ?
#
loop_
_entity_poly.entity_id
_entity_poly.type
_entity_poly.pdbx_seq_one_letter_code
_entity_poly.pdbx_strand_id
1 'polypeptide(L)'
;MTDSKGSPPSLDNPTELIQQFISLLSAYNDSQLPPPELATRLQILHSHGQLARTIKIAVTQETSLTANQKHWFSTQCLLLSPDDATLLPYIIKLTSFKWLERRMKGNSPLNFELLKIAINNSDYIKEINTNDENQNRFIEAMVVSQFSHRQVLEIIQLAEDKQVKSLLIIYLLSQEDYLTNLKGPSILDAIKNNNQHIPSRLNTFVHQIQPSTLTTQRIGVLEPEAATSILFSIPHFHLLSEQQISALLGRNPHPNIISYWLRHYYFMPNAHLVLAHLMRIASPLVLSELNSLEQPIRDSLSSKMLQHIQLYQPAHLAKLKYTNDRILVHALRLFMQGHQSKSMVEFITLHAFNLLNSKCPFSKNTIQLIICLSQFEQFKRINSYISLFINYYLRANAESGDISLFYEENALNPQCLIQRIQPIAPEDKNKPQEQNTGVLGFLYSATDTTTDNVLELIPTDIKEHPLVAELVQRKKTITSLDYFIMHFKGETKHLDKLITDYLNYCLQEGATETRRQSLHHIVILITRNELSQPIRDTIYSAFLNFPELFDEQIAYFLILHNAKQTIHQYGQQGGVENYNHVVNLCELALKKLNPDLHKEVCDMVKQAQKEATLEIKFSEETGFFDRLFRRFKRCWYYGWTGFFYPNPPMYVVATDNVDANLVQKNTESRINTTAIHDVMQADIIGILKEIKSDCSVENLDALIKSYRVFALKASTKNEESIRQEIQQLYKSLLVLSESNSEISAWLNTHQGLFELNSLRLIEIKLAQNKSDDAQQLAGEFPDSSMFLNEFKKELNCPMPQQIPVITNPSVKKPAPETLLNQTANLLSETVTSALGKLSRFYTRASSYIETSSIAKELSSCSVRIK
;
A
#
# COMPACT_ATOMS: atom_id res chain seq x y z
N MET A 1 64.84 -37.43 54.89
CA MET A 1 66.31 -37.38 54.86
C MET A 1 66.81 -37.72 53.47
N THR A 2 67.03 -36.68 52.67
CA THR A 2 68.03 -36.55 51.61
C THR A 2 67.84 -35.14 51.10
N ASP A 3 68.48 -34.21 51.81
CA ASP A 3 68.59 -32.80 51.44
C ASP A 3 69.37 -32.72 50.13
N SER A 4 68.70 -32.47 49.02
CA SER A 4 69.35 -31.87 47.86
C SER A 4 69.18 -30.36 47.98
N LYS A 5 70.23 -29.71 48.51
CA LYS A 5 70.46 -28.28 48.37
C LYS A 5 70.59 -27.97 46.88
N GLY A 6 69.48 -27.58 46.25
CA GLY A 6 69.52 -26.86 44.99
C GLY A 6 70.02 -25.44 45.24
N SER A 7 71.10 -25.07 44.56
CA SER A 7 71.70 -23.74 44.52
C SER A 7 70.67 -22.61 44.34
N PRO A 8 70.88 -21.40 44.88
CA PRO A 8 70.07 -20.25 44.49
C PRO A 8 70.30 -20.00 42.99
N PRO A 9 69.24 -19.83 42.17
CA PRO A 9 69.43 -19.49 40.77
C PRO A 9 70.15 -18.14 40.68
N SER A 10 71.18 -18.08 39.82
CA SER A 10 71.87 -16.85 39.47
C SER A 10 70.89 -15.78 39.02
N LEU A 11 70.93 -14.61 39.65
CA LEU A 11 70.00 -13.48 39.44
C LEU A 11 70.17 -12.75 38.09
N ASP A 12 71.06 -13.19 37.19
CA ASP A 12 71.49 -12.37 36.05
C ASP A 12 70.71 -12.60 34.74
N ASN A 13 69.77 -13.56 34.66
CA ASN A 13 69.00 -13.82 33.43
C ASN A 13 67.48 -13.67 33.64
N PRO A 14 66.89 -12.49 33.33
CA PRO A 14 65.47 -12.21 33.59
C PRO A 14 64.51 -13.13 32.82
N THR A 15 64.96 -13.72 31.70
CA THR A 15 64.12 -14.63 30.88
C THR A 15 63.94 -16.00 31.53
N GLU A 16 64.97 -16.53 32.19
CA GLU A 16 64.90 -17.81 32.92
C GLU A 16 64.03 -17.70 34.17
N LEU A 17 64.11 -16.58 34.89
CA LEU A 17 63.26 -16.30 36.06
C LEU A 17 61.77 -16.22 35.68
N ILE A 18 61.45 -15.64 34.52
CA ILE A 18 60.08 -15.60 34.00
C ILE A 18 59.57 -16.99 33.62
N GLN A 19 60.38 -17.80 32.92
CA GLN A 19 59.99 -19.16 32.54
C GLN A 19 59.83 -20.08 33.76
N GLN A 20 60.71 -19.97 34.75
CA GLN A 20 60.58 -20.69 36.02
C GLN A 20 59.30 -20.28 36.74
N PHE A 21 58.99 -18.98 36.81
CA PHE A 21 57.75 -18.50 37.41
C PHE A 21 56.50 -19.05 36.71
N ILE A 22 56.44 -19.01 35.37
CA ILE A 22 55.28 -19.52 34.61
C ILE A 22 55.15 -21.04 34.76
N SER A 23 56.27 -21.78 34.75
CA SER A 23 56.25 -23.23 34.99
C SER A 23 55.71 -23.57 36.39
N LEU A 24 56.13 -22.83 37.43
CA LEU A 24 55.64 -22.98 38.79
C LEU A 24 54.16 -22.60 38.93
N LEU A 25 53.71 -21.56 38.21
CA LEU A 25 52.31 -21.17 38.16
C LEU A 25 51.45 -22.24 37.49
N SER A 26 51.94 -22.88 36.42
CA SER A 26 51.23 -23.95 35.70
C SER A 26 51.18 -25.28 36.46
N ALA A 27 52.20 -25.58 37.27
CA ALA A 27 52.30 -26.80 38.07
C ALA A 27 51.40 -26.80 39.32
N TYR A 28 50.69 -25.70 39.58
CA TYR A 28 49.90 -25.48 40.77
C TYR A 28 48.47 -26.03 40.66
N ASN A 29 47.95 -26.71 41.69
CA ASN A 29 46.59 -27.28 41.68
C ASN A 29 45.49 -26.23 41.97
N ASP A 30 44.45 -26.22 41.15
CA ASP A 30 43.32 -25.26 41.19
C ASP A 30 42.50 -25.20 42.49
N SER A 31 42.66 -26.19 43.37
CA SER A 31 41.86 -26.40 44.58
C SER A 31 42.55 -25.98 45.89
N GLN A 32 43.77 -25.43 45.83
CA GLN A 32 44.51 -24.97 47.01
C GLN A 32 44.67 -23.42 47.02
N LEU A 33 45.10 -22.85 48.16
CA LEU A 33 45.55 -21.44 48.25
C LEU A 33 47.01 -21.31 47.76
N PRO A 34 47.33 -20.33 46.90
CA PRO A 34 48.63 -20.25 46.24
C PRO A 34 49.77 -20.12 47.26
N PRO A 35 50.87 -20.88 47.09
CA PRO A 35 51.97 -20.88 48.04
C PRO A 35 52.61 -19.48 48.14
N PRO A 36 53.04 -19.06 49.36
CA PRO A 36 53.63 -17.75 49.58
C PRO A 36 54.89 -17.51 48.72
N GLU A 37 55.58 -18.58 48.31
CA GLU A 37 56.75 -18.52 47.42
C GLU A 37 56.41 -17.93 46.03
N LEU A 38 55.20 -18.18 45.49
CA LEU A 38 54.77 -17.58 44.22
C LEU A 38 54.58 -16.07 44.33
N ALA A 39 54.01 -15.59 45.44
CA ALA A 39 53.85 -14.16 45.69
C ALA A 39 55.21 -13.46 45.85
N THR A 40 56.15 -14.08 46.58
CA THR A 40 57.52 -13.55 46.75
C THR A 40 58.27 -13.48 45.42
N ARG A 41 58.18 -14.51 44.57
CA ARG A 41 58.82 -14.49 43.24
C ARG A 41 58.21 -13.44 42.31
N LEU A 42 56.90 -13.22 42.38
CA LEU A 42 56.24 -12.16 41.63
C LEU A 42 56.68 -10.76 42.09
N GLN A 43 56.85 -10.55 43.40
CA GLN A 43 57.41 -9.32 43.96
C GLN A 43 58.86 -9.07 43.50
N ILE A 44 59.68 -10.12 43.40
CA ILE A 44 61.05 -10.03 42.85
C ILE A 44 60.99 -9.65 41.35
N LEU A 45 60.10 -10.23 40.56
CA LEU A 45 59.95 -9.87 39.15
C LEU A 45 59.45 -8.43 38.96
N HIS A 46 58.62 -7.94 39.88
CA HIS A 46 58.18 -6.55 39.92
C HIS A 46 59.33 -5.58 40.26
N SER A 47 60.16 -5.88 41.26
CA SER A 47 61.30 -5.02 41.64
C SER A 47 62.36 -4.90 40.54
N HIS A 48 62.41 -5.85 39.59
CA HIS A 48 63.28 -5.82 38.41
C HIS A 48 62.60 -5.25 37.15
N GLY A 49 61.38 -4.69 37.26
CA GLY A 49 60.65 -4.07 36.15
C GLY A 49 60.23 -5.04 35.04
N GLN A 50 60.18 -6.36 35.33
CA GLN A 50 59.89 -7.39 34.31
C GLN A 50 58.41 -7.79 34.26
N LEU A 51 57.54 -7.20 35.09
CA LEU A 51 56.15 -7.62 35.25
C LEU A 51 55.36 -7.64 33.93
N ALA A 52 55.48 -6.60 33.11
CA ALA A 52 54.84 -6.53 31.79
C ALA A 52 55.32 -7.65 30.84
N ARG A 53 56.62 -7.96 30.89
CA ARG A 53 57.24 -9.02 30.07
C ARG A 53 56.77 -10.41 30.52
N THR A 54 56.61 -10.63 31.83
CA THR A 54 56.07 -11.86 32.42
C THR A 54 54.64 -12.11 31.97
N ILE A 55 53.75 -11.10 32.05
CA ILE A 55 52.35 -11.24 31.61
C ILE A 55 52.30 -11.47 30.10
N LYS A 56 53.11 -10.77 29.30
CA LYS A 56 53.18 -10.96 27.85
C LYS A 56 53.56 -12.40 27.47
N ILE A 57 54.52 -13.01 28.17
CA ILE A 57 54.91 -14.40 27.95
C ILE A 57 53.80 -15.37 28.39
N ALA A 58 53.12 -15.08 29.52
CA ALA A 58 51.98 -15.87 29.97
C ALA A 58 50.79 -15.85 28.98
N VAL A 59 50.52 -14.71 28.34
CA VAL A 59 49.52 -14.59 27.26
C VAL A 59 49.92 -15.46 26.07
N THR A 60 51.19 -15.47 25.67
CA THR A 60 51.64 -16.33 24.54
C THR A 60 51.65 -17.84 24.86
N GLN A 61 51.59 -18.22 26.15
CA GLN A 61 51.56 -19.61 26.62
C GLN A 61 50.16 -20.01 27.15
N GLU A 62 49.11 -19.37 26.62
CA GLU A 62 47.72 -19.34 27.09
C GLU A 62 47.08 -20.70 27.45
N THR A 63 47.55 -21.80 26.85
CA THR A 63 47.07 -23.18 27.02
C THR A 63 47.58 -23.87 28.30
N SER A 64 48.57 -23.29 28.98
CA SER A 64 49.22 -23.90 30.16
C SER A 64 48.62 -23.49 31.51
N LEU A 65 47.76 -22.47 31.53
CA LEU A 65 47.21 -21.89 32.76
C LEU A 65 45.69 -22.05 32.85
N THR A 66 45.21 -22.47 34.01
CA THR A 66 43.78 -22.60 34.34
C THR A 66 43.13 -21.24 34.64
N ALA A 67 41.80 -21.20 34.71
CA ALA A 67 41.06 -19.97 35.00
C ALA A 67 41.38 -19.39 36.41
N ASN A 68 41.60 -20.24 37.41
CA ASN A 68 41.91 -19.80 38.78
C ASN A 68 43.34 -19.27 38.88
N GLN A 69 44.30 -19.90 38.21
CA GLN A 69 45.68 -19.42 38.11
C GLN A 69 45.75 -18.07 37.40
N LYS A 70 45.04 -17.93 36.26
CA LYS A 70 44.89 -16.65 35.53
C LYS A 70 44.26 -15.57 36.41
N HIS A 71 43.25 -15.93 37.21
CA HIS A 71 42.59 -15.01 38.15
C HIS A 71 43.53 -14.51 39.23
N TRP A 72 44.25 -15.42 39.90
CA TRP A 72 45.20 -15.05 40.95
C TRP A 72 46.33 -14.19 40.41
N PHE A 73 46.98 -14.62 39.31
CA PHE A 73 48.11 -13.92 38.72
C PHE A 73 47.74 -12.50 38.28
N SER A 74 46.61 -12.34 37.60
CA SER A 74 46.11 -11.02 37.16
C SER A 74 45.74 -10.13 38.35
N THR A 75 45.17 -10.70 39.42
CA THR A 75 44.81 -9.95 40.63
C THR A 75 46.05 -9.48 41.38
N GLN A 76 47.08 -10.31 41.51
CA GLN A 76 48.33 -9.95 42.16
C GLN A 76 49.14 -8.92 41.36
N CYS A 77 49.15 -9.01 40.02
CA CYS A 77 49.81 -8.00 39.19
C CYS A 77 49.18 -6.60 39.41
N LEU A 78 47.85 -6.53 39.52
CA LEU A 78 47.14 -5.28 39.78
C LEU A 78 47.28 -4.77 41.22
N LEU A 79 47.59 -5.64 42.18
CA LEU A 79 47.91 -5.24 43.56
C LEU A 79 49.35 -4.70 43.70
N LEU A 80 50.28 -5.25 42.92
CA LEU A 80 51.69 -4.85 42.95
C LEU A 80 51.97 -3.56 42.16
N SER A 81 51.21 -3.32 41.09
CA SER A 81 51.38 -2.14 40.22
C SER A 81 50.01 -1.56 39.83
N PRO A 82 49.28 -0.91 40.77
CA PRO A 82 47.95 -0.38 40.50
C PRO A 82 47.91 0.75 39.47
N ASP A 83 49.01 1.51 39.31
CA ASP A 83 49.05 2.68 38.41
C ASP A 83 49.68 2.40 37.04
N ASP A 84 50.11 1.17 36.77
CA ASP A 84 50.78 0.82 35.52
C ASP A 84 49.76 0.44 34.42
N ALA A 85 49.32 1.46 33.68
CA ALA A 85 48.40 1.31 32.56
C ALA A 85 48.93 0.40 31.43
N THR A 86 50.25 0.17 31.35
CA THR A 86 50.86 -0.66 30.30
C THR A 86 50.58 -2.16 30.49
N LEU A 87 50.21 -2.57 31.71
CA LEU A 87 49.89 -3.96 32.04
C LEU A 87 48.46 -4.36 31.63
N LEU A 88 47.54 -3.41 31.62
CA LEU A 88 46.11 -3.65 31.47
C LEU A 88 45.73 -4.38 30.16
N PRO A 89 46.29 -4.04 28.98
CA PRO A 89 46.00 -4.76 27.74
C PRO A 89 46.41 -6.23 27.77
N TYR A 90 47.52 -6.55 28.44
CA TYR A 90 48.00 -7.92 28.57
C TYR A 90 47.16 -8.72 29.59
N ILE A 91 46.70 -8.05 30.66
CA ILE A 91 45.79 -8.66 31.63
C ILE A 91 44.45 -9.00 31.00
N ILE A 92 43.87 -8.09 30.23
CA ILE A 92 42.60 -8.34 29.52
C ILE A 92 42.77 -9.51 28.55
N LYS A 93 43.86 -9.59 27.77
CA LYS A 93 44.12 -10.74 26.90
C LYS A 93 44.23 -12.06 27.65
N LEU A 94 44.82 -12.06 28.84
CA LEU A 94 45.00 -13.28 29.64
C LEU A 94 43.71 -13.76 30.34
N THR A 95 42.71 -12.91 30.50
CA THR A 95 41.54 -13.15 31.37
C THR A 95 40.25 -13.27 30.56
N SER A 96 39.17 -13.81 31.17
CA SER A 96 37.86 -13.96 30.53
C SER A 96 36.84 -12.92 31.02
N PHE A 97 35.71 -12.81 30.32
CA PHE A 97 34.61 -11.91 30.73
C PHE A 97 34.13 -12.19 32.17
N LYS A 98 34.01 -13.47 32.56
CA LYS A 98 33.66 -13.87 33.93
C LYS A 98 34.62 -13.34 34.99
N TRP A 99 35.91 -13.19 34.66
CA TRP A 99 36.89 -12.60 35.58
C TRP A 99 36.62 -11.11 35.76
N LEU A 100 36.43 -10.39 34.65
CA LEU A 100 36.15 -8.94 34.66
C LEU A 100 34.83 -8.66 35.40
N GLU A 101 33.80 -9.46 35.18
CA GLU A 101 32.51 -9.37 35.86
C GLU A 101 32.67 -9.46 37.39
N ARG A 102 33.40 -10.48 37.88
CA ARG A 102 33.66 -10.65 39.32
C ARG A 102 34.44 -9.48 39.90
N ARG A 103 35.38 -8.92 39.14
CA ARG A 103 36.20 -7.79 39.58
C ARG A 103 35.43 -6.48 39.61
N MET A 104 34.60 -6.24 38.59
CA MET A 104 33.72 -5.07 38.49
C MET A 104 32.79 -4.94 39.71
N LYS A 105 32.34 -6.08 40.28
CA LYS A 105 31.56 -6.09 41.52
C LYS A 105 32.31 -5.55 42.74
N GLY A 106 33.65 -5.59 42.74
CA GLY A 106 34.50 -4.93 43.73
C GLY A 106 34.81 -3.51 43.27
N ASN A 107 34.02 -2.53 43.71
CA ASN A 107 34.06 -1.12 43.30
C ASN A 107 35.48 -0.49 43.39
N SER A 108 36.26 -0.59 42.30
CA SER A 108 37.65 -0.12 42.20
C SER A 108 37.78 0.85 41.03
N PRO A 109 38.52 1.98 41.18
CA PRO A 109 38.68 2.95 40.11
C PRO A 109 39.36 2.36 38.85
N LEU A 110 40.19 1.32 39.02
CA LEU A 110 40.82 0.56 37.93
C LEU A 110 39.84 -0.22 37.06
N ASN A 111 38.62 -0.49 37.54
CA ASN A 111 37.61 -1.23 36.78
C ASN A 111 37.20 -0.46 35.52
N PHE A 112 37.23 0.87 35.56
CA PHE A 112 36.89 1.72 34.43
C PHE A 112 37.90 1.58 33.28
N GLU A 113 39.19 1.68 33.59
CA GLU A 113 40.27 1.56 32.59
C GLU A 113 40.38 0.13 32.04
N LEU A 114 40.15 -0.89 32.88
CA LEU A 114 40.05 -2.28 32.43
C LEU A 114 38.87 -2.48 31.47
N LEU A 115 37.71 -1.90 31.78
CA LEU A 115 36.53 -2.00 30.93
C LEU A 115 36.75 -1.31 29.57
N LYS A 116 37.37 -0.11 29.54
CA LYS A 116 37.74 0.58 28.29
C LYS A 116 38.57 -0.29 27.33
N ILE A 117 39.48 -1.08 27.89
CA ILE A 117 40.32 -1.97 27.10
C ILE A 117 39.54 -3.23 26.70
N ALA A 118 38.70 -3.76 27.59
CA ALA A 118 37.91 -4.97 27.36
C ALA A 118 36.85 -4.79 26.27
N ILE A 119 36.20 -3.63 26.19
CA ILE A 119 35.16 -3.36 25.17
C ILE A 119 35.70 -3.37 23.73
N ASN A 120 37.02 -3.28 23.54
CA ASN A 120 37.69 -3.33 22.24
C ASN A 120 38.40 -4.68 22.00
N ASN A 121 38.27 -5.64 22.92
CA ASN A 121 38.82 -6.98 22.77
C ASN A 121 37.78 -7.92 22.11
N SER A 122 38.15 -8.55 21.00
CA SER A 122 37.23 -9.40 20.22
C SER A 122 36.70 -10.62 21.00
N ASP A 123 37.48 -11.18 21.91
CA ASP A 123 37.08 -12.38 22.64
C ASP A 123 36.06 -12.05 23.73
N TYR A 124 36.22 -10.89 24.38
CA TYR A 124 35.24 -10.35 25.32
C TYR A 124 33.93 -9.98 24.63
N ILE A 125 33.99 -9.30 23.49
CA ILE A 125 32.80 -8.95 22.70
C ILE A 125 32.04 -10.23 22.33
N LYS A 126 32.74 -11.27 21.83
CA LYS A 126 32.13 -12.57 21.51
C LYS A 126 31.50 -13.22 22.73
N GLU A 127 32.16 -13.21 23.89
CA GLU A 127 31.64 -13.82 25.11
C GLU A 127 30.39 -13.08 25.63
N ILE A 128 30.39 -11.74 25.59
CA ILE A 128 29.21 -10.91 25.94
C ILE A 128 28.05 -11.21 24.98
N ASN A 129 28.32 -11.25 23.67
CA ASN A 129 27.30 -11.42 22.62
C ASN A 129 26.91 -12.90 22.39
N THR A 130 27.41 -13.84 23.19
CA THR A 130 27.11 -15.28 23.03
C THR A 130 25.63 -15.60 23.28
N ASN A 131 25.03 -14.99 24.31
CA ASN A 131 23.62 -15.20 24.67
C ASN A 131 23.06 -14.03 25.50
N ASP A 132 21.74 -13.97 25.64
CA ASP A 132 21.06 -12.92 26.40
C ASP A 132 21.42 -12.90 27.89
N GLU A 133 21.76 -14.05 28.46
CA GLU A 133 22.16 -14.18 29.87
C GLU A 133 23.48 -13.45 30.15
N ASN A 134 24.48 -13.60 29.26
CA ASN A 134 25.76 -12.90 29.37
C ASN A 134 25.60 -11.40 29.18
N GLN A 135 24.75 -10.97 28.25
CA GLN A 135 24.42 -9.56 28.06
C GLN A 135 23.73 -8.96 29.30
N ASN A 136 22.83 -9.71 29.96
CA ASN A 136 22.21 -9.28 31.21
C ASN A 136 23.23 -9.21 32.36
N ARG A 137 24.13 -10.20 32.49
CA ARG A 137 25.23 -10.17 33.45
C ARG A 137 26.15 -8.96 33.26
N PHE A 138 26.40 -8.57 32.01
CA PHE A 138 27.15 -7.36 31.70
C PHE A 138 26.46 -6.11 32.25
N ILE A 139 25.17 -5.94 31.99
CA ILE A 139 24.38 -4.81 32.52
C ILE A 139 24.37 -4.83 34.06
N GLU A 140 24.16 -5.98 34.69
CA GLU A 140 24.21 -6.12 36.15
C GLU A 140 25.57 -5.71 36.73
N ALA A 141 26.66 -6.11 36.09
CA ALA A 141 28.00 -5.73 36.51
C ALA A 141 28.23 -4.21 36.38
N MET A 142 27.66 -3.56 35.37
CA MET A 142 27.67 -2.09 35.23
C MET A 142 26.89 -1.41 36.36
N VAL A 143 25.71 -1.92 36.72
CA VAL A 143 24.89 -1.40 37.84
C VAL A 143 25.65 -1.48 39.16
N VAL A 144 26.31 -2.61 39.45
CA VAL A 144 27.06 -2.80 40.70
C VAL A 144 28.31 -1.91 40.76
N SER A 145 28.94 -1.64 39.62
CA SER A 145 30.18 -0.85 39.54
C SER A 145 29.98 0.65 39.78
N GLN A 146 28.73 1.15 39.70
CA GLN A 146 28.39 2.56 39.94
C GLN A 146 29.25 3.57 39.15
N PHE A 147 29.51 3.29 37.87
CA PHE A 147 30.24 4.24 37.02
C PHE A 147 29.48 5.55 36.87
N SER A 148 30.21 6.67 36.84
CA SER A 148 29.61 7.98 36.58
C SER A 148 29.08 8.08 35.15
N HIS A 149 28.07 8.92 34.90
CA HIS A 149 27.53 9.11 33.56
C HIS A 149 28.60 9.51 32.52
N ARG A 150 29.59 10.32 32.92
CA ARG A 150 30.70 10.74 32.04
C ARG A 150 31.57 9.55 31.61
N GLN A 151 31.85 8.64 32.55
CA GLN A 151 32.60 7.43 32.28
C GLN A 151 31.86 6.52 31.29
N VAL A 152 30.56 6.33 31.51
CA VAL A 152 29.72 5.51 30.60
C VAL A 152 29.66 6.13 29.20
N LEU A 153 29.51 7.45 29.10
CA LEU A 153 29.52 8.17 27.82
C LEU A 153 30.85 8.01 27.07
N GLU A 154 31.98 8.05 27.78
CA GLU A 154 33.30 7.82 27.18
C GLU A 154 33.41 6.39 26.61
N ILE A 155 32.96 5.37 27.36
CA ILE A 155 32.95 3.98 26.90
C ILE A 155 32.04 3.81 25.67
N ILE A 156 30.86 4.45 25.66
CA ILE A 156 29.95 4.42 24.49
C ILE A 156 30.64 4.99 23.25
N GLN A 157 31.42 6.06 23.37
CA GLN A 157 32.13 6.65 22.24
C GLN A 157 33.27 5.75 21.71
N LEU A 158 33.90 4.98 22.60
CA LEU A 158 34.99 4.07 22.26
C LEU A 158 34.53 2.73 21.67
N ALA A 159 33.31 2.28 21.99
CA ALA A 159 32.81 0.97 21.57
C ALA A 159 32.51 0.89 20.07
N GLU A 160 33.22 0.02 19.35
CA GLU A 160 33.00 -0.25 17.93
C GLU A 160 31.86 -1.26 17.67
N ASP A 161 31.71 -2.26 18.56
CA ASP A 161 30.66 -3.28 18.43
C ASP A 161 29.27 -2.71 18.72
N LYS A 162 28.37 -2.83 17.74
CA LYS A 162 27.02 -2.23 17.82
C LYS A 162 26.15 -2.87 18.92
N GLN A 163 26.32 -4.15 19.25
CA GLN A 163 25.53 -4.80 20.30
C GLN A 163 25.97 -4.35 21.70
N VAL A 164 27.29 -4.40 21.97
CA VAL A 164 27.84 -3.92 23.24
C VAL A 164 27.53 -2.43 23.44
N LYS A 165 27.67 -1.62 22.39
CA LYS A 165 27.28 -0.21 22.41
C LYS A 165 25.80 -0.02 22.76
N SER A 166 24.91 -0.86 22.21
CA SER A 166 23.48 -0.83 22.53
C SER A 166 23.22 -1.16 24.00
N LEU A 167 23.90 -2.16 24.57
CA LEU A 167 23.76 -2.52 26.00
C LEU A 167 24.20 -1.38 26.92
N LEU A 168 25.30 -0.70 26.58
CA LEU A 168 25.79 0.47 27.32
C LEU A 168 24.80 1.64 27.26
N ILE A 169 24.21 1.90 26.08
CA ILE A 169 23.18 2.92 25.91
C ILE A 169 21.92 2.55 26.73
N ILE A 170 21.46 1.30 26.69
CA ILE A 170 20.33 0.83 27.48
C ILE A 170 20.58 1.04 28.97
N TYR A 171 21.77 0.71 29.47
CA TYR A 171 22.17 0.95 30.86
C TYR A 171 22.15 2.44 31.23
N LEU A 172 22.64 3.32 30.34
CA LEU A 172 22.61 4.76 30.57
C LEU A 172 21.17 5.32 30.61
N LEU A 173 20.32 4.84 29.70
CA LEU A 173 18.91 5.24 29.58
C LEU A 173 18.00 4.64 30.68
N SER A 174 18.50 3.72 31.49
CA SER A 174 17.82 3.23 32.68
C SER A 174 18.13 4.04 33.95
N GLN A 175 18.99 5.08 33.87
CA GLN A 175 19.34 5.90 35.03
C GLN A 175 18.46 7.16 35.09
N GLU A 176 17.55 7.22 36.06
CA GLU A 176 16.69 8.40 36.30
C GLU A 176 17.51 9.69 36.53
N ASP A 177 18.58 9.59 37.33
CA ASP A 177 19.49 10.70 37.63
C ASP A 177 20.16 11.26 36.37
N TYR A 178 20.39 10.44 35.35
CA TYR A 178 20.96 10.91 34.09
C TYR A 178 19.93 11.75 33.33
N LEU A 179 18.72 11.21 33.14
CA LEU A 179 17.68 11.83 32.32
C LEU A 179 17.16 13.14 32.93
N THR A 180 17.00 13.20 34.24
CA THR A 180 16.58 14.43 34.95
C THR A 180 17.57 15.58 34.79
N ASN A 181 18.86 15.27 34.63
CA ASN A 181 19.93 16.26 34.49
C ASN A 181 20.21 16.66 33.03
N LEU A 182 19.49 16.14 32.04
CA LEU A 182 19.65 16.54 30.64
C LEU A 182 19.00 17.91 30.37
N LYS A 183 19.63 18.71 29.49
CA LYS A 183 19.07 19.96 28.96
C LYS A 183 17.94 19.69 27.96
N GLY A 184 16.97 20.59 27.91
CA GLY A 184 15.84 20.54 26.97
C GLY A 184 14.62 19.77 27.53
N PRO A 185 13.43 19.98 26.94
CA PRO A 185 12.20 19.36 27.41
C PRO A 185 12.21 17.85 27.19
N SER A 186 11.61 17.10 28.12
CA SER A 186 11.35 15.67 27.95
C SER A 186 10.25 15.47 26.89
N ILE A 187 10.34 14.37 26.13
CA ILE A 187 9.25 14.01 25.20
C ILE A 187 7.93 13.76 25.93
N LEU A 188 7.99 13.37 27.20
CA LEU A 188 6.81 13.20 28.05
C LEU A 188 6.07 14.51 28.30
N ASP A 189 6.78 15.64 28.35
CA ASP A 189 6.16 16.95 28.50
C ASP A 189 5.57 17.45 27.19
N ALA A 190 6.18 17.12 26.05
CA ALA A 190 5.61 17.37 24.73
C ALA A 190 4.28 16.62 24.55
N ILE A 191 4.20 15.36 24.99
CA ILE A 191 2.98 14.53 24.93
C ILE A 191 1.83 15.11 25.79
N LYS A 192 2.15 15.74 26.93
CA LYS A 192 1.13 16.42 27.75
C LYS A 192 0.53 17.64 27.05
N ASN A 193 1.37 18.41 26.37
CA ASN A 193 0.96 19.67 25.73
C ASN A 193 0.38 19.47 24.32
N ASN A 194 0.79 18.41 23.60
CA ASN A 194 0.24 17.93 22.32
C ASN A 194 0.04 19.00 21.21
N ASN A 195 0.81 20.09 21.24
CA ASN A 195 0.63 21.24 20.37
C ASN A 195 1.64 21.32 19.22
N GLN A 196 2.90 20.93 19.47
CA GLN A 196 3.97 20.99 18.47
C GLN A 196 4.82 19.72 18.52
N HIS A 197 5.23 19.26 17.34
CA HIS A 197 6.16 18.16 17.21
C HIS A 197 7.54 18.58 17.71
N ILE A 198 8.07 17.83 18.69
CA ILE A 198 9.40 18.01 19.24
C ILE A 198 10.13 16.66 19.17
N PRO A 199 11.26 16.57 18.43
CA PRO A 199 12.09 15.37 18.42
C PRO A 199 12.60 15.03 19.82
N SER A 200 12.74 13.74 20.11
CA SER A 200 13.29 13.35 21.40
C SER A 200 14.74 13.82 21.51
N ARG A 201 15.06 14.50 22.62
CA ARG A 201 16.44 14.81 22.98
C ARG A 201 17.31 13.55 23.10
N LEU A 202 16.72 12.36 23.22
CA LEU A 202 17.43 11.08 23.32
C LEU A 202 17.69 10.40 21.97
N ASN A 203 17.18 10.92 20.85
CA ASN A 203 17.25 10.29 19.53
C ASN A 203 18.68 9.89 19.12
N THR A 204 19.67 10.72 19.41
CA THR A 204 21.08 10.44 19.09
C THR A 204 21.57 9.12 19.71
N PHE A 205 21.12 8.80 20.93
CA PHE A 205 21.44 7.52 21.56
C PHE A 205 20.49 6.42 21.09
N VAL A 206 19.20 6.71 21.02
CA VAL A 206 18.18 5.74 20.62
C VAL A 206 18.49 5.17 19.23
N HIS A 207 18.85 6.00 18.24
CA HIS A 207 19.16 5.56 16.88
C HIS A 207 20.36 4.60 16.78
N GLN A 208 21.21 4.54 17.81
CA GLN A 208 22.36 3.64 17.86
C GLN A 208 22.03 2.28 18.50
N ILE A 209 20.83 2.12 19.09
CA ILE A 209 20.38 0.89 19.72
C ILE A 209 19.97 -0.12 18.65
N GLN A 210 20.56 -1.31 18.67
CA GLN A 210 20.09 -2.41 17.85
C GLN A 210 18.80 -3.01 18.42
N PRO A 211 17.69 -3.09 17.66
CA PRO A 211 16.43 -3.60 18.17
C PRO A 211 16.47 -5.05 18.65
N SER A 212 17.40 -5.87 18.15
CA SER A 212 17.64 -7.23 18.66
C SER A 212 18.07 -7.27 20.12
N THR A 213 18.71 -6.20 20.62
CA THR A 213 19.16 -6.10 22.02
C THR A 213 18.04 -5.66 22.97
N LEU A 214 16.91 -5.17 22.45
CA LEU A 214 15.76 -4.71 23.23
C LEU A 214 14.84 -5.88 23.60
N THR A 215 15.28 -6.75 24.51
CA THR A 215 14.39 -7.78 25.08
C THR A 215 13.34 -7.16 25.99
N THR A 216 12.21 -7.84 26.21
CA THR A 216 11.13 -7.36 27.11
C THR A 216 11.64 -7.09 28.53
N GLN A 217 12.58 -7.92 29.01
CA GLN A 217 13.24 -7.72 30.31
C GLN A 217 14.04 -6.41 30.35
N ARG A 218 14.84 -6.11 29.32
CA ARG A 218 15.64 -4.87 29.25
C ARG A 218 14.77 -3.64 29.08
N ILE A 219 13.71 -3.73 28.28
CA ILE A 219 12.68 -2.67 28.19
C ILE A 219 12.06 -2.41 29.56
N GLY A 220 11.85 -3.45 30.37
CA GLY A 220 11.33 -3.37 31.74
C GLY A 220 12.14 -2.50 32.70
N VAL A 221 13.44 -2.30 32.44
CA VAL A 221 14.35 -1.51 33.29
C VAL A 221 14.50 -0.07 32.79
N LEU A 222 14.08 0.24 31.56
CA LEU A 222 14.20 1.59 31.00
C LEU A 222 13.30 2.60 31.70
N GLU A 223 13.76 3.83 31.80
CA GLU A 223 12.95 4.95 32.26
C GLU A 223 11.82 5.28 31.25
N PRO A 224 10.67 5.80 31.71
CA PRO A 224 9.51 6.07 30.84
C PRO A 224 9.80 6.99 29.64
N GLU A 225 10.68 7.99 29.81
CA GLU A 225 11.10 8.89 28.72
C GLU A 225 11.88 8.14 27.64
N ALA A 226 12.81 7.26 28.05
CA ALA A 226 13.62 6.48 27.13
C ALA A 226 12.78 5.45 26.37
N ALA A 227 11.88 4.75 27.06
CA ALA A 227 10.95 3.80 26.43
C ALA A 227 10.06 4.50 25.38
N THR A 228 9.53 5.69 25.72
CA THR A 228 8.72 6.47 24.79
C THR A 228 9.54 6.97 23.59
N SER A 229 10.80 7.37 23.81
CA SER A 229 11.71 7.79 22.74
C SER A 229 12.05 6.64 21.78
N ILE A 230 12.24 5.42 22.30
CA ILE A 230 12.47 4.22 21.47
C ILE A 230 11.23 3.90 20.64
N LEU A 231 10.03 4.00 21.22
CA LEU A 231 8.78 3.78 20.51
C LEU A 231 8.61 4.74 19.32
N PHE A 232 9.14 5.97 19.42
CA PHE A 232 9.02 7.02 18.40
C PHE A 232 10.23 7.07 17.46
N SER A 233 11.20 6.17 17.61
CA SER A 233 12.40 6.09 16.79
C SER A 233 12.08 5.62 15.37
N ILE A 234 12.10 6.55 14.41
CA ILE A 234 11.78 6.28 13.00
C ILE A 234 12.70 5.19 12.39
N PRO A 235 14.03 5.17 12.64
CA PRO A 235 14.89 4.09 12.16
C PRO A 235 14.46 2.70 12.64
N HIS A 236 13.74 2.60 13.76
CA HIS A 236 13.33 1.33 14.36
C HIS A 236 11.92 0.87 13.96
N PHE A 237 11.11 1.69 13.29
CA PHE A 237 9.71 1.37 13.01
C PHE A 237 9.51 0.04 12.26
N HIS A 238 10.47 -0.36 11.44
CA HIS A 238 10.42 -1.62 10.69
C HIS A 238 11.05 -2.82 11.40
N LEU A 239 11.69 -2.59 12.55
CA LEU A 239 12.45 -3.60 13.30
C LEU A 239 11.79 -3.97 14.63
N LEU A 240 10.93 -3.09 15.17
CA LEU A 240 10.22 -3.33 16.43
C LEU A 240 9.12 -4.37 16.26
N SER A 241 9.17 -5.42 17.08
CA SER A 241 8.13 -6.44 17.15
C SER A 241 6.94 -6.02 18.01
N GLU A 242 5.81 -6.72 17.85
CA GLU A 242 4.59 -6.50 18.63
C GLU A 242 4.83 -6.62 20.15
N GLN A 243 5.64 -7.59 20.58
CA GLN A 243 5.98 -7.79 22.00
C GLN A 243 6.81 -6.62 22.55
N GLN A 244 7.75 -6.10 21.76
CA GLN A 244 8.55 -4.95 22.16
C GLN A 244 7.70 -3.68 22.25
N ILE A 245 6.81 -3.43 21.28
CA ILE A 245 5.90 -2.28 21.31
C ILE A 245 4.98 -2.34 22.53
N SER A 246 4.43 -3.53 22.83
CA SER A 246 3.62 -3.74 24.04
C SER A 246 4.40 -3.46 25.32
N ALA A 247 5.64 -3.95 25.42
CA ALA A 247 6.51 -3.68 26.56
C ALA A 247 6.89 -2.19 26.70
N LEU A 248 7.17 -1.49 25.59
CA LEU A 248 7.49 -0.06 25.57
C LEU A 248 6.29 0.79 26.01
N LEU A 249 5.09 0.49 25.52
CA LEU A 249 3.85 1.13 25.98
C LEU A 249 3.58 0.84 27.47
N GLY A 250 3.89 -0.39 27.93
CA GLY A 250 3.75 -0.77 29.34
C GLY A 250 4.59 0.07 30.31
N ARG A 251 5.71 0.66 29.85
CA ARG A 251 6.54 1.56 30.68
C ARG A 251 5.88 2.92 30.92
N ASN A 252 4.98 3.34 30.04
CA ASN A 252 4.20 4.57 30.21
C ASN A 252 2.80 4.39 29.60
N PRO A 253 1.82 3.84 30.34
CA PRO A 253 0.50 3.52 29.79
C PRO A 253 -0.42 4.75 29.71
N HIS A 254 0.05 5.85 29.11
CA HIS A 254 -0.72 7.09 28.97
C HIS A 254 -1.43 7.16 27.61
N PRO A 255 -2.76 7.36 27.54
CA PRO A 255 -3.49 7.37 26.27
C PRO A 255 -3.00 8.45 25.29
N ASN A 256 -2.52 9.59 25.81
CA ASN A 256 -1.94 10.66 24.99
C ASN A 256 -0.72 10.22 24.17
N ILE A 257 -0.01 9.13 24.52
CA ILE A 257 1.12 8.64 23.71
C ILE A 257 0.63 8.19 22.34
N ILE A 258 -0.48 7.43 22.30
CA ILE A 258 -1.07 6.98 21.04
C ILE A 258 -1.63 8.18 20.26
N SER A 259 -2.29 9.12 20.94
CA SER A 259 -2.79 10.35 20.31
C SER A 259 -1.66 11.17 19.69
N TYR A 260 -0.57 11.40 20.45
CA TYR A 260 0.60 12.15 19.99
C TYR A 260 1.30 11.42 18.83
N TRP A 261 1.47 10.10 18.92
CA TRP A 261 2.06 9.30 17.85
C TRP A 261 1.24 9.39 16.55
N LEU A 262 -0.08 9.25 16.64
CA LEU A 262 -0.99 9.35 15.50
C LEU A 262 -1.02 10.74 14.86
N ARG A 263 -0.76 11.80 15.63
CA ARG A 263 -0.72 13.19 15.10
C ARG A 263 0.59 13.53 14.42
N HIS A 264 1.71 13.01 14.93
CA HIS A 264 3.03 13.49 14.53
C HIS A 264 3.90 12.46 13.79
N TYR A 265 3.67 11.15 13.96
CA TYR A 265 4.56 10.11 13.41
C TYR A 265 3.91 9.23 12.34
N TYR A 266 2.60 9.28 12.14
CA TYR A 266 1.88 8.38 11.21
C TYR A 266 2.35 8.45 9.75
N PHE A 267 2.82 9.62 9.30
CA PHE A 267 3.34 9.79 7.95
C PHE A 267 4.79 9.39 7.79
N MET A 268 5.54 9.21 8.88
CA MET A 268 6.95 8.89 8.84
C MET A 268 7.22 7.58 8.09
N PRO A 269 8.42 7.43 7.49
CA PRO A 269 8.81 6.20 6.80
C PRO A 269 8.57 4.96 7.66
N ASN A 270 7.94 3.93 7.10
CA ASN A 270 7.65 2.65 7.76
C ASN A 270 6.71 2.73 8.99
N ALA A 271 6.11 3.88 9.28
CA ALA A 271 5.19 4.05 10.42
C ALA A 271 3.95 3.12 10.37
N HIS A 272 3.56 2.67 9.18
CA HIS A 272 2.45 1.74 9.00
C HIS A 272 2.64 0.42 9.76
N LEU A 273 3.89 -0.03 9.97
CA LEU A 273 4.22 -1.23 10.75
C LEU A 273 3.91 -1.04 12.24
N VAL A 274 4.39 0.06 12.83
CA VAL A 274 4.10 0.41 14.23
C VAL A 274 2.59 0.60 14.43
N LEU A 275 1.92 1.30 13.51
CA LEU A 275 0.46 1.48 13.55
C LEU A 275 -0.28 0.14 13.53
N ALA A 276 0.18 -0.83 12.73
CA ALA A 276 -0.44 -2.17 12.69
C ALA A 276 -0.32 -2.89 14.04
N HIS A 277 0.83 -2.79 14.72
CA HIS A 277 1.01 -3.32 16.06
C HIS A 277 0.15 -2.56 17.10
N LEU A 278 0.11 -1.23 17.05
CA LEU A 278 -0.76 -0.43 17.93
C LEU A 278 -2.24 -0.79 17.77
N MET A 279 -2.70 -1.01 16.53
CA MET A 279 -4.07 -1.44 16.25
C MET A 279 -4.39 -2.83 16.82
N ARG A 280 -3.42 -3.73 16.97
CA ARG A 280 -3.63 -5.04 17.60
C ARG A 280 -3.63 -4.95 19.12
N ILE A 281 -2.73 -4.15 19.69
CA ILE A 281 -2.56 -4.00 21.14
C ILE A 281 -3.70 -3.15 21.74
N ALA A 282 -4.10 -2.07 21.06
CA ALA A 282 -5.00 -1.05 21.62
C ALA A 282 -6.07 -0.57 20.60
N SER A 283 -6.66 -1.50 19.83
CA SER A 283 -7.67 -1.21 18.78
C SER A 283 -8.71 -0.15 19.17
N PRO A 284 -9.41 -0.24 20.32
CA PRO A 284 -10.48 0.71 20.65
C PRO A 284 -9.98 2.16 20.78
N LEU A 285 -8.81 2.34 21.41
CA LEU A 285 -8.20 3.65 21.62
C LEU A 285 -7.65 4.23 20.32
N VAL A 286 -6.98 3.41 19.50
CA VAL A 286 -6.49 3.86 18.20
C VAL A 286 -7.66 4.25 17.30
N LEU A 287 -8.73 3.46 17.25
CA LEU A 287 -9.93 3.77 16.46
C LEU A 287 -10.65 5.04 16.93
N SER A 288 -10.73 5.29 18.24
CA SER A 288 -11.32 6.54 18.75
C SER A 288 -10.49 7.76 18.36
N GLU A 289 -9.15 7.66 18.49
CA GLU A 289 -8.25 8.74 18.11
C GLU A 289 -8.29 8.99 16.60
N LEU A 290 -8.21 7.94 15.76
CA LEU A 290 -8.33 8.06 14.30
C LEU A 290 -9.63 8.74 13.87
N ASN A 291 -10.74 8.43 14.54
CA ASN A 291 -12.03 9.06 14.26
C ASN A 291 -12.11 10.52 14.75
N SER A 292 -11.28 10.91 15.71
CA SER A 292 -11.17 12.29 16.20
C SER A 292 -10.30 13.19 15.31
N LEU A 293 -9.46 12.60 14.45
CA LEU A 293 -8.61 13.34 13.53
C LEU A 293 -9.44 14.08 12.47
N GLU A 294 -8.86 15.18 11.97
CA GLU A 294 -9.40 15.91 10.83
C GLU A 294 -9.52 14.99 9.60
N GLN A 295 -10.55 15.22 8.81
CA GLN A 295 -10.84 14.39 7.64
C GLN A 295 -9.66 14.23 6.65
N PRO A 296 -8.95 15.29 6.21
CA PRO A 296 -7.86 15.10 5.24
C PRO A 296 -6.73 14.21 5.78
N ILE A 297 -6.41 14.35 7.07
CA ILE A 297 -5.42 13.53 7.76
C ILE A 297 -5.89 12.07 7.83
N ARG A 298 -7.14 11.86 8.26
CA ARG A 298 -7.74 10.53 8.36
C ARG A 298 -7.80 9.83 7.00
N ASP A 299 -8.21 10.52 5.94
CA ASP A 299 -8.31 9.95 4.59
C ASP A 299 -6.93 9.53 4.07
N SER A 300 -5.89 10.34 4.33
CA SER A 300 -4.53 10.00 3.93
C SER A 300 -3.95 8.83 4.72
N LEU A 301 -4.24 8.76 6.03
CA LEU A 301 -3.83 7.65 6.88
C LEU A 301 -4.54 6.36 6.47
N SER A 302 -5.86 6.41 6.24
CA SER A 302 -6.62 5.27 5.72
C SER A 302 -6.11 4.80 4.36
N SER A 303 -5.71 5.72 3.48
CA SER A 303 -5.10 5.35 2.18
C SER A 303 -3.78 4.59 2.37
N LYS A 304 -2.92 5.03 3.29
CA LYS A 304 -1.67 4.32 3.65
C LYS A 304 -1.97 2.95 4.27
N MET A 305 -2.98 2.85 5.14
CA MET A 305 -3.40 1.57 5.71
C MET A 305 -3.94 0.60 4.65
N LEU A 306 -4.66 1.10 3.63
CA LEU A 306 -5.17 0.28 2.53
C LEU A 306 -4.07 -0.29 1.64
N GLN A 307 -3.02 0.48 1.35
CA GLN A 307 -1.85 -0.02 0.63
C GLN A 307 -1.21 -1.22 1.35
N HIS A 308 -1.29 -1.24 2.68
CA HIS A 308 -0.77 -2.31 3.54
C HIS A 308 -1.89 -3.11 4.23
N ILE A 309 -3.05 -3.29 3.58
CA ILE A 309 -4.25 -3.86 4.22
C ILE A 309 -4.05 -5.24 4.84
N GLN A 310 -3.06 -6.00 4.36
CA GLN A 310 -2.69 -7.31 4.91
C GLN A 310 -2.22 -7.24 6.38
N LEU A 311 -1.73 -6.09 6.83
CA LEU A 311 -1.29 -5.88 8.21
C LEU A 311 -2.45 -5.61 9.18
N TYR A 312 -3.59 -5.19 8.66
CA TYR A 312 -4.74 -4.69 9.41
C TYR A 312 -5.93 -5.64 9.33
N GLN A 313 -6.85 -5.53 10.28
CA GLN A 313 -8.14 -6.20 10.22
C GLN A 313 -9.13 -5.34 9.41
N PRO A 314 -9.69 -5.85 8.29
CA PRO A 314 -10.63 -5.10 7.45
C PRO A 314 -11.83 -4.54 8.22
N ALA A 315 -12.35 -5.31 9.18
CA ALA A 315 -13.46 -4.89 10.03
C ALA A 315 -13.15 -3.66 10.89
N HIS A 316 -11.91 -3.46 11.32
CA HIS A 316 -11.52 -2.26 12.06
C HIS A 316 -11.45 -1.04 11.14
N LEU A 317 -10.88 -1.19 9.94
CA LEU A 317 -10.82 -0.11 8.95
C LEU A 317 -12.21 0.33 8.49
N ALA A 318 -13.16 -0.60 8.36
CA ALA A 318 -14.53 -0.32 7.96
C ALA A 318 -15.35 0.44 9.03
N LYS A 319 -14.90 0.44 10.30
CA LYS A 319 -15.52 1.18 11.42
C LYS A 319 -15.09 2.65 11.49
N LEU A 320 -14.12 3.07 10.67
CA LEU A 320 -13.71 4.46 10.62
C LEU A 320 -14.81 5.33 9.99
N LYS A 321 -14.97 6.55 10.49
CA LYS A 321 -15.98 7.51 10.04
C LYS A 321 -15.54 8.17 8.73
N TYR A 322 -15.92 7.56 7.62
CA TYR A 322 -15.77 8.16 6.30
C TYR A 322 -17.01 9.00 5.97
N THR A 323 -16.80 10.20 5.45
CA THR A 323 -17.92 11.09 5.05
C THR A 323 -18.30 10.91 3.57
N ASN A 324 -17.43 10.27 2.80
CA ASN A 324 -17.55 10.09 1.36
C ASN A 324 -17.01 8.71 0.94
N ASP A 325 -17.20 8.40 -0.33
CA ASP A 325 -16.79 7.15 -0.97
C ASP A 325 -15.35 7.17 -1.50
N ARG A 326 -14.55 8.22 -1.22
CA ARG A 326 -13.18 8.37 -1.75
C ARG A 326 -12.27 7.21 -1.37
N ILE A 327 -12.40 6.73 -0.14
CA ILE A 327 -11.61 5.60 0.37
C ILE A 327 -12.03 4.29 -0.31
N LEU A 328 -13.33 4.14 -0.61
CA LEU A 328 -13.81 3.03 -1.43
C LEU A 328 -13.23 3.10 -2.85
N VAL A 329 -13.27 4.27 -3.52
CA VAL A 329 -12.63 4.47 -4.83
C VAL A 329 -11.16 4.07 -4.81
N HIS A 330 -10.42 4.50 -3.79
CA HIS A 330 -8.99 4.17 -3.66
C HIS A 330 -8.77 2.66 -3.50
N ALA A 331 -9.55 1.99 -2.63
CA ALA A 331 -9.47 0.55 -2.44
C ALA A 331 -9.80 -0.23 -3.74
N LEU A 332 -10.83 0.21 -4.47
CA LEU A 332 -11.21 -0.36 -5.75
C LEU A 332 -10.09 -0.23 -6.79
N ARG A 333 -9.46 0.95 -6.88
CA ARG A 333 -8.33 1.19 -7.78
C ARG A 333 -7.12 0.32 -7.43
N LEU A 334 -6.77 0.19 -6.15
CA LEU A 334 -5.71 -0.71 -5.70
C LEU A 334 -6.01 -2.16 -6.08
N PHE A 335 -7.27 -2.60 -5.90
CA PHE A 335 -7.70 -3.95 -6.28
C PHE A 335 -7.55 -4.20 -7.79
N MET A 336 -8.01 -3.27 -8.63
CA MET A 336 -7.90 -3.37 -10.10
C MET A 336 -6.44 -3.35 -10.59
N GLN A 337 -5.52 -2.71 -9.85
CA GLN A 337 -4.09 -2.62 -10.17
C GLN A 337 -3.24 -3.77 -9.58
N GLY A 338 -3.88 -4.83 -9.05
CA GLY A 338 -3.21 -6.08 -8.67
C GLY A 338 -3.08 -6.32 -7.15
N HIS A 339 -3.59 -5.44 -6.28
CA HIS A 339 -3.63 -5.68 -4.83
C HIS A 339 -4.80 -6.59 -4.41
N GLN A 340 -4.94 -7.75 -5.07
CA GLN A 340 -6.07 -8.69 -4.92
C GLN A 340 -5.94 -9.60 -3.68
N SER A 341 -5.71 -9.02 -2.51
CA SER A 341 -5.67 -9.78 -1.26
C SER A 341 -7.07 -10.07 -0.72
N LYS A 342 -7.23 -11.19 0.01
CA LYS A 342 -8.48 -11.54 0.71
C LYS A 342 -8.96 -10.40 1.63
N SER A 343 -8.03 -9.76 2.35
CA SER A 343 -8.30 -8.62 3.21
C SER A 343 -8.86 -7.41 2.44
N MET A 344 -8.36 -7.16 1.22
CA MET A 344 -8.87 -6.09 0.34
C MET A 344 -10.32 -6.35 -0.08
N VAL A 345 -10.63 -7.58 -0.49
CA VAL A 345 -11.99 -7.99 -0.85
C VAL A 345 -12.94 -7.79 0.33
N GLU A 346 -12.54 -8.27 1.52
CA GLU A 346 -13.33 -8.13 2.75
C GLU A 346 -13.55 -6.65 3.11
N PHE A 347 -12.53 -5.80 2.99
CA PHE A 347 -12.67 -4.37 3.25
C PHE A 347 -13.63 -3.70 2.27
N ILE A 348 -13.44 -3.89 0.96
CA ILE A 348 -14.32 -3.33 -0.08
C ILE A 348 -15.76 -3.75 0.19
N THR A 349 -15.96 -5.01 0.56
CA THR A 349 -17.27 -5.56 0.92
C THR A 349 -17.91 -4.82 2.08
N LEU A 350 -17.24 -4.81 3.23
CA LEU A 350 -17.77 -4.21 4.46
C LEU A 350 -18.00 -2.71 4.29
N HIS A 351 -17.07 -2.01 3.62
CA HIS A 351 -17.17 -0.57 3.45
C HIS A 351 -18.29 -0.18 2.48
N ALA A 352 -18.48 -0.91 1.37
CA ALA A 352 -19.61 -0.69 0.47
C ALA A 352 -20.95 -0.90 1.17
N PHE A 353 -21.09 -1.96 1.98
CA PHE A 353 -22.29 -2.20 2.79
C PHE A 353 -22.54 -1.07 3.80
N ASN A 354 -21.50 -0.62 4.50
CA ASN A 354 -21.63 0.48 5.46
C ASN A 354 -22.09 1.78 4.80
N LEU A 355 -21.53 2.11 3.61
CA LEU A 355 -21.92 3.30 2.87
C LEU A 355 -23.39 3.23 2.41
N LEU A 356 -23.82 2.07 1.90
CA LEU A 356 -25.22 1.82 1.51
C LEU A 356 -26.17 1.97 2.71
N ASN A 357 -25.85 1.35 3.85
CA ASN A 357 -26.66 1.45 5.06
C ASN A 357 -26.71 2.88 5.63
N SER A 358 -25.64 3.65 5.45
CA SER A 358 -25.55 5.05 5.92
C SER A 358 -26.21 6.08 5.01
N LYS A 359 -26.86 5.64 3.90
CA LYS A 359 -27.47 6.52 2.89
C LYS A 359 -26.47 7.51 2.23
N CYS A 360 -25.19 7.16 2.18
CA CYS A 360 -24.18 8.00 1.55
C CYS A 360 -24.31 7.90 0.02
N PRO A 361 -24.41 9.01 -0.73
CA PRO A 361 -24.47 8.96 -2.19
C PRO A 361 -23.12 8.50 -2.76
N PHE A 362 -23.14 7.51 -3.65
CA PHE A 362 -21.94 7.13 -4.39
C PHE A 362 -21.67 8.11 -5.53
N SER A 363 -20.41 8.50 -5.68
CA SER A 363 -19.91 9.23 -6.83
C SER A 363 -19.98 8.36 -8.08
N LYS A 364 -20.02 9.03 -9.24
CA LYS A 364 -19.99 8.38 -10.56
C LYS A 364 -18.82 7.41 -10.72
N ASN A 365 -17.64 7.80 -10.23
CA ASN A 365 -16.42 7.01 -10.29
C ASN A 365 -16.54 5.70 -9.47
N THR A 366 -17.13 5.78 -8.28
CA THR A 366 -17.41 4.58 -7.47
C THR A 366 -18.33 3.62 -8.20
N ILE A 367 -19.40 4.13 -8.84
CA ILE A 367 -20.34 3.29 -9.58
C ILE A 367 -19.66 2.62 -10.77
N GLN A 368 -18.83 3.35 -11.53
CA GLN A 368 -18.03 2.78 -12.62
C GLN A 368 -17.14 1.63 -12.14
N LEU A 369 -16.38 1.85 -11.07
CA LEU A 369 -15.46 0.85 -10.52
C LEU A 369 -16.21 -0.36 -9.94
N ILE A 370 -17.36 -0.14 -9.29
CA ILE A 370 -18.24 -1.22 -8.80
C ILE A 370 -18.82 -2.04 -9.96
N ILE A 371 -19.21 -1.40 -11.07
CA ILE A 371 -19.64 -2.14 -12.28
C ILE A 371 -18.51 -3.04 -12.75
N CYS A 372 -17.28 -2.51 -12.84
CA CYS A 372 -16.10 -3.29 -13.24
C CYS A 372 -15.78 -4.46 -12.28
N LEU A 373 -16.06 -4.32 -10.98
CA LEU A 373 -15.87 -5.40 -10.00
C LEU A 373 -16.73 -6.64 -10.28
N SER A 374 -17.85 -6.48 -10.99
CA SER A 374 -18.78 -7.60 -11.16
C SER A 374 -18.24 -8.74 -12.05
N GLN A 375 -17.07 -8.54 -12.69
CA GLN A 375 -16.31 -9.58 -13.40
C GLN A 375 -15.61 -10.56 -12.45
N PHE A 376 -15.29 -10.14 -11.23
CA PHE A 376 -14.48 -10.93 -10.31
C PHE A 376 -15.37 -11.84 -9.48
N GLU A 377 -15.11 -13.15 -9.53
CA GLU A 377 -15.88 -14.17 -8.82
C GLU A 377 -15.92 -13.94 -7.30
N GLN A 378 -14.84 -13.36 -6.76
CA GLN A 378 -14.69 -12.99 -5.35
C GLN A 378 -15.78 -12.02 -4.86
N PHE A 379 -16.39 -11.25 -5.76
CA PHE A 379 -17.44 -10.28 -5.47
C PHE A 379 -18.86 -10.77 -5.83
N LYS A 380 -19.03 -12.02 -6.27
CA LYS A 380 -20.32 -12.57 -6.75
C LYS A 380 -21.47 -12.41 -5.74
N ARG A 381 -21.20 -12.56 -4.44
CA ARG A 381 -22.19 -12.40 -3.35
C ARG A 381 -22.60 -10.94 -3.12
N ILE A 382 -21.71 -10.00 -3.43
CA ILE A 382 -21.99 -8.57 -3.34
C ILE A 382 -22.71 -8.10 -4.59
N ASN A 383 -22.34 -8.63 -5.75
CA ASN A 383 -22.98 -8.30 -7.02
C ASN A 383 -24.48 -8.53 -6.97
N SER A 384 -24.97 -9.56 -6.27
CA SER A 384 -26.42 -9.77 -6.08
C SER A 384 -27.09 -8.72 -5.20
N TYR A 385 -26.34 -8.06 -4.30
CA TYR A 385 -26.86 -7.03 -3.41
C TYR A 385 -26.76 -5.63 -4.03
N ILE A 386 -25.65 -5.36 -4.72
CA ILE A 386 -25.39 -4.07 -5.38
C ILE A 386 -26.02 -4.03 -6.78
N SER A 387 -26.49 -5.14 -7.35
CA SER A 387 -27.18 -5.17 -8.66
C SER A 387 -28.38 -4.24 -8.72
N LEU A 388 -29.23 -4.24 -7.69
CA LEU A 388 -30.37 -3.32 -7.55
C LEU A 388 -29.92 -1.86 -7.69
N PHE A 389 -28.81 -1.52 -7.03
CA PHE A 389 -28.24 -0.19 -7.03
C PHE A 389 -27.60 0.16 -8.38
N ILE A 390 -26.81 -0.74 -8.97
CA ILE A 390 -26.21 -0.58 -10.31
C ILE A 390 -27.30 -0.33 -11.35
N ASN A 391 -28.38 -1.12 -11.32
CA ASN A 391 -29.51 -1.00 -12.25
C ASN A 391 -30.22 0.34 -12.09
N TYR A 392 -30.43 0.79 -10.84
CA TYR A 392 -31.00 2.10 -10.56
C TYR A 392 -30.16 3.24 -11.16
N TYR A 393 -28.84 3.25 -10.94
CA TYR A 393 -27.97 4.31 -11.45
C TYR A 393 -27.82 4.28 -12.97
N LEU A 394 -27.73 3.09 -13.58
CA LEU A 394 -27.74 2.97 -15.03
C LEU A 394 -29.04 3.50 -15.62
N ARG A 395 -30.17 3.20 -15.00
CA ARG A 395 -31.47 3.72 -15.43
C ARG A 395 -31.56 5.23 -15.26
N ALA A 396 -31.20 5.77 -14.10
CA ALA A 396 -31.25 7.21 -13.84
C ALA A 396 -30.36 8.00 -14.82
N ASN A 397 -29.16 7.49 -15.14
CA ASN A 397 -28.29 8.09 -16.14
C ASN A 397 -28.87 7.95 -17.56
N ALA A 398 -29.48 6.81 -17.90
CA ALA A 398 -30.14 6.63 -19.20
C ALA A 398 -31.33 7.58 -19.39
N GLU A 399 -32.16 7.74 -18.36
CA GLU A 399 -33.33 8.61 -18.39
C GLU A 399 -32.94 10.09 -18.46
N SER A 400 -31.83 10.49 -17.83
CA SER A 400 -31.27 11.84 -17.92
C SER A 400 -30.46 12.10 -19.20
N GLY A 401 -30.14 11.05 -19.97
CA GLY A 401 -29.31 11.17 -21.16
C GLY A 401 -27.82 11.35 -20.88
N ASP A 402 -27.39 11.08 -19.65
CA ASP A 402 -26.00 11.26 -19.21
C ASP A 402 -25.15 10.03 -19.56
N ILE A 403 -24.30 10.17 -20.57
CA ILE A 403 -23.38 9.12 -21.01
C ILE A 403 -22.08 9.08 -20.19
N SER A 404 -21.86 10.03 -19.27
CA SER A 404 -20.58 10.17 -18.54
C SER A 404 -20.20 8.94 -17.72
N LEU A 405 -21.17 8.07 -17.37
CA LEU A 405 -20.91 6.79 -16.72
C LEU A 405 -19.98 5.88 -17.54
N PHE A 406 -19.92 6.04 -18.86
CA PHE A 406 -19.07 5.20 -19.71
C PHE A 406 -17.72 5.83 -20.06
N TYR A 407 -17.39 6.99 -19.50
CA TYR A 407 -16.13 7.69 -19.76
C TYR A 407 -15.33 7.90 -18.47
N GLU A 408 -14.01 7.68 -18.52
CA GLU A 408 -13.05 8.07 -17.49
C GLU A 408 -12.05 9.06 -18.12
N GLU A 409 -11.92 10.27 -17.55
CA GLU A 409 -11.06 11.33 -18.10
C GLU A 409 -11.30 11.64 -19.60
N ASN A 410 -12.57 11.59 -20.04
CA ASN A 410 -13.02 11.72 -21.45
C ASN A 410 -12.63 10.58 -22.39
N ALA A 411 -12.01 9.50 -21.89
CA ALA A 411 -11.78 8.27 -22.65
C ALA A 411 -12.88 7.23 -22.36
N LEU A 412 -13.27 6.45 -23.37
CA LEU A 412 -14.28 5.41 -23.21
C LEU A 412 -13.76 4.30 -22.28
N ASN A 413 -14.58 3.83 -21.34
CA ASN A 413 -14.30 2.66 -20.53
C ASN A 413 -15.05 1.42 -21.09
N PRO A 414 -14.40 0.60 -21.93
CA PRO A 414 -15.04 -0.53 -22.59
C PRO A 414 -15.43 -1.65 -21.63
N GLN A 415 -14.73 -1.81 -20.50
CA GLN A 415 -15.03 -2.83 -19.49
C GLN A 415 -16.37 -2.55 -18.81
N CYS A 416 -16.69 -1.28 -18.58
CA CYS A 416 -17.97 -0.86 -18.05
C CYS A 416 -19.13 -1.24 -18.99
N LEU A 417 -18.96 -1.07 -20.31
CA LEU A 417 -19.99 -1.26 -21.35
C LEU A 417 -20.40 -2.72 -21.58
N ILE A 418 -19.42 -3.64 -21.58
CA ILE A 418 -19.65 -5.07 -21.84
C ILE A 418 -20.09 -5.84 -20.59
N GLN A 419 -20.19 -5.14 -19.45
CA GLN A 419 -20.44 -5.77 -18.16
C GLN A 419 -21.82 -6.43 -18.11
N ARG A 420 -21.87 -7.72 -17.74
CA ARG A 420 -23.14 -8.43 -17.56
C ARG A 420 -23.83 -7.98 -16.29
N ILE A 421 -25.10 -7.64 -16.43
CA ILE A 421 -25.96 -7.21 -15.34
C ILE A 421 -26.89 -8.34 -14.94
N GLN A 422 -27.18 -8.45 -13.64
CA GLN A 422 -28.27 -9.27 -13.13
C GLN A 422 -29.55 -8.43 -13.14
N PRO A 423 -30.51 -8.73 -14.03
CA PRO A 423 -31.78 -8.04 -14.02
C PRO A 423 -32.54 -8.38 -12.74
N ILE A 424 -33.30 -7.43 -12.21
CA ILE A 424 -34.11 -7.65 -11.03
C ILE A 424 -35.24 -8.59 -11.46
N ALA A 425 -35.20 -9.85 -11.00
CA ALA A 425 -36.34 -10.74 -11.16
C ALA A 425 -37.51 -10.14 -10.37
N PRO A 426 -38.74 -10.07 -10.92
CA PRO A 426 -39.90 -9.75 -10.13
C PRO A 426 -39.98 -10.76 -8.98
N GLU A 427 -40.15 -10.28 -7.74
CA GLU A 427 -40.19 -11.12 -6.56
C GLU A 427 -41.17 -12.28 -6.75
N ASP A 428 -40.63 -13.50 -6.84
CA ASP A 428 -41.41 -14.70 -6.63
C ASP A 428 -41.76 -14.73 -5.14
N LYS A 429 -42.93 -14.21 -4.78
CA LYS A 429 -43.45 -14.14 -3.40
C LYS A 429 -43.60 -15.52 -2.70
N ASN A 430 -43.12 -16.61 -3.32
CA ASN A 430 -43.39 -17.99 -2.92
C ASN A 430 -42.14 -18.86 -2.72
N LYS A 431 -40.91 -18.31 -2.66
CA LYS A 431 -39.76 -19.12 -2.22
C LYS A 431 -39.53 -18.96 -0.72
N PRO A 432 -39.60 -20.05 0.09
CA PRO A 432 -39.22 -19.99 1.49
C PRO A 432 -37.74 -19.60 1.59
N GLN A 433 -37.45 -18.62 2.46
CA GLN A 433 -36.10 -18.19 2.80
C GLN A 433 -35.30 -19.40 3.31
N GLU A 434 -34.41 -19.94 2.48
CA GLU A 434 -33.37 -20.85 2.96
C GLU A 434 -32.42 -20.05 3.87
N GLN A 435 -32.43 -20.41 5.15
CA GLN A 435 -31.50 -19.94 6.17
C GLN A 435 -30.07 -20.35 5.79
N ASN A 436 -29.38 -19.51 5.02
CA ASN A 436 -27.95 -19.62 4.81
C ASN A 436 -27.20 -18.92 5.95
N THR A 437 -27.04 -19.65 7.05
CA THR A 437 -26.05 -19.38 8.11
C THR A 437 -24.64 -19.54 7.52
N GLY A 438 -24.05 -18.43 7.10
CA GLY A 438 -22.71 -18.42 6.50
C GLY A 438 -21.96 -17.12 6.73
N VAL A 439 -21.06 -17.15 7.73
CA VAL A 439 -19.96 -16.20 8.07
C VAL A 439 -20.36 -14.76 8.46
N LEU A 440 -21.53 -14.26 8.06
CA LEU A 440 -22.06 -12.96 8.51
C LEU A 440 -22.79 -13.01 9.87
N GLY A 441 -23.02 -14.19 10.44
CA GLY A 441 -23.65 -14.34 11.76
C GLY A 441 -22.87 -13.67 12.91
N PHE A 442 -21.59 -13.34 12.69
CA PHE A 442 -20.76 -12.62 13.65
C PHE A 442 -20.89 -11.08 13.56
N LEU A 443 -21.42 -10.55 12.45
CA LEU A 443 -21.58 -9.10 12.27
C LEU A 443 -22.92 -8.55 12.76
N TYR A 444 -23.90 -9.42 13.05
CA TYR A 444 -25.24 -9.03 13.49
C TYR A 444 -25.53 -9.24 14.99
N SER A 445 -24.57 -9.71 15.79
CA SER A 445 -24.75 -9.81 17.25
C SER A 445 -24.38 -8.50 17.95
N ALA A 446 -25.13 -7.42 17.72
CA ALA A 446 -25.19 -6.24 18.60
C ALA A 446 -26.29 -5.21 18.25
N THR A 447 -27.02 -5.36 17.15
CA THR A 447 -28.15 -4.46 16.86
C THR A 447 -29.29 -5.26 16.25
N ASP A 448 -30.32 -5.52 17.06
CA ASP A 448 -31.66 -5.87 16.59
C ASP A 448 -32.16 -4.75 15.67
N THR A 449 -31.89 -4.89 14.38
CA THR A 449 -32.63 -4.22 13.33
C THR A 449 -32.82 -5.23 12.23
N THR A 450 -34.10 -5.56 12.03
CA THR A 450 -34.65 -6.36 10.95
C THR A 450 -33.98 -6.06 9.61
N THR A 451 -33.76 -7.11 8.83
CA THR A 451 -33.24 -7.11 7.45
C THR A 451 -34.13 -6.35 6.43
N ASP A 452 -35.11 -5.58 6.89
CA ASP A 452 -36.11 -4.92 6.03
C ASP A 452 -35.72 -3.49 5.60
N ASN A 453 -34.70 -2.87 6.20
CA ASN A 453 -34.45 -1.42 6.04
C ASN A 453 -33.58 -1.01 4.83
N VAL A 454 -33.05 -1.95 4.04
CA VAL A 454 -32.20 -1.61 2.87
C VAL A 454 -33.06 -1.24 1.65
N LEU A 455 -34.28 -1.79 1.55
CA LEU A 455 -35.15 -1.63 0.38
C LEU A 455 -35.89 -0.27 0.33
N GLU A 456 -35.85 0.55 1.39
CA GLU A 456 -36.52 1.87 1.42
C GLU A 456 -35.78 3.00 0.68
N LEU A 457 -34.57 2.74 0.17
CA LEU A 457 -33.71 3.77 -0.45
C LEU A 457 -33.88 3.94 -1.96
N ILE A 458 -34.51 2.97 -2.63
CA ILE A 458 -34.74 3.03 -4.08
C ILE A 458 -36.20 3.42 -4.27
N PRO A 459 -36.52 4.50 -5.01
CA PRO A 459 -37.89 4.76 -5.42
C PRO A 459 -38.43 3.52 -6.13
N THR A 460 -39.34 2.80 -5.47
CA THR A 460 -39.97 1.56 -5.99
C THR A 460 -40.91 1.83 -7.17
N ASP A 461 -41.06 3.09 -7.56
CA ASP A 461 -41.99 3.57 -8.58
C ASP A 461 -41.44 3.55 -10.01
N ILE A 462 -40.16 3.16 -10.21
CA ILE A 462 -39.57 3.18 -11.55
C ILE A 462 -39.82 1.85 -12.27
N LYS A 463 -40.74 1.87 -13.23
CA LYS A 463 -41.15 0.71 -14.04
C LYS A 463 -40.00 0.20 -14.93
N GLU A 464 -39.71 -1.10 -14.84
CA GLU A 464 -38.74 -1.80 -15.71
C GLU A 464 -39.18 -1.76 -17.18
N HIS A 465 -38.23 -1.60 -18.11
CA HIS A 465 -38.54 -1.68 -19.54
C HIS A 465 -39.03 -3.10 -19.93
N PRO A 466 -40.11 -3.24 -20.73
CA PRO A 466 -40.68 -4.55 -21.09
C PRO A 466 -39.70 -5.55 -21.70
N LEU A 467 -38.73 -5.06 -22.49
CA LEU A 467 -37.68 -5.90 -23.10
C LEU A 467 -36.81 -6.62 -22.06
N VAL A 468 -36.56 -6.01 -20.90
CA VAL A 468 -35.76 -6.63 -19.85
C VAL A 468 -36.46 -7.87 -19.33
N ALA A 469 -37.78 -7.79 -19.09
CA ALA A 469 -38.57 -8.94 -18.65
C ALA A 469 -38.58 -10.08 -19.68
N GLU A 470 -38.70 -9.78 -20.97
CA GLU A 470 -38.62 -10.78 -22.05
C GLU A 470 -37.24 -11.46 -22.10
N LEU A 471 -36.16 -10.69 -21.98
CA LEU A 471 -34.79 -11.21 -22.03
C LEU A 471 -34.47 -12.09 -20.81
N VAL A 472 -34.96 -11.72 -19.63
CA VAL A 472 -34.87 -12.53 -18.40
C VAL A 472 -35.60 -13.85 -18.56
N GLN A 473 -36.85 -13.85 -19.05
CA GLN A 473 -37.63 -15.07 -19.29
C GLN A 473 -36.92 -16.03 -20.24
N ARG A 474 -36.23 -15.51 -21.25
CA ARG A 474 -35.45 -16.29 -22.22
C ARG A 474 -34.04 -16.66 -21.75
N LYS A 475 -33.69 -16.37 -20.49
CA LYS A 475 -32.36 -16.58 -19.89
C LYS A 475 -31.21 -15.97 -20.70
N LYS A 476 -31.46 -14.86 -21.39
CA LYS A 476 -30.42 -14.13 -22.13
C LYS A 476 -29.66 -13.19 -21.21
N THR A 477 -28.36 -13.06 -21.43
CA THR A 477 -27.51 -12.13 -20.67
C THR A 477 -27.71 -10.70 -21.19
N ILE A 478 -27.85 -9.75 -20.28
CA ILE A 478 -27.99 -8.32 -20.59
C ILE A 478 -26.70 -7.61 -20.18
N THR A 479 -26.12 -6.81 -21.08
CA THR A 479 -24.96 -5.96 -20.74
C THR A 479 -25.41 -4.61 -20.18
N SER A 480 -24.50 -3.86 -19.57
CA SER A 480 -24.77 -2.51 -19.07
C SER A 480 -25.13 -1.54 -20.20
N LEU A 481 -24.48 -1.66 -21.36
CA LEU A 481 -24.83 -0.88 -22.54
C LEU A 481 -26.23 -1.26 -23.04
N ASP A 482 -26.56 -2.55 -23.13
CA ASP A 482 -27.91 -3.00 -23.51
C ASP A 482 -28.97 -2.42 -22.56
N TYR A 483 -28.71 -2.51 -21.26
CA TYR A 483 -29.61 -2.01 -20.21
C TYR A 483 -29.81 -0.49 -20.26
N PHE A 484 -28.73 0.25 -20.52
CA PHE A 484 -28.74 1.70 -20.67
C PHE A 484 -29.52 2.13 -21.92
N ILE A 485 -29.27 1.50 -23.08
CA ILE A 485 -29.98 1.79 -24.34
C ILE A 485 -31.48 1.55 -24.18
N MET A 486 -31.89 0.46 -23.50
CA MET A 486 -33.30 0.15 -23.27
C MET A 486 -34.05 1.21 -22.43
N HIS A 487 -33.35 1.97 -21.59
CA HIS A 487 -33.97 2.99 -20.72
C HIS A 487 -33.64 4.43 -21.15
N PHE A 488 -32.96 4.63 -22.28
CA PHE A 488 -32.48 5.94 -22.70
C PHE A 488 -33.64 6.89 -23.06
N LYS A 489 -33.64 8.09 -22.48
CA LYS A 489 -34.63 9.16 -22.77
C LYS A 489 -33.98 10.51 -23.10
N GLY A 490 -32.65 10.55 -23.25
CA GLY A 490 -31.88 11.76 -23.53
C GLY A 490 -31.84 12.19 -25.00
N GLU A 491 -31.02 13.19 -25.30
CA GLU A 491 -30.74 13.64 -26.67
C GLU A 491 -30.00 12.55 -27.47
N THR A 492 -30.45 12.29 -28.69
CA THR A 492 -29.88 11.26 -29.58
C THR A 492 -28.41 11.52 -29.93
N LYS A 493 -27.96 12.78 -29.91
CA LYS A 493 -26.55 13.15 -30.13
C LYS A 493 -25.59 12.51 -29.12
N HIS A 494 -26.00 12.39 -27.86
CA HIS A 494 -25.18 11.76 -26.82
C HIS A 494 -25.08 10.24 -27.05
N LEU A 495 -26.19 9.63 -27.46
CA LEU A 495 -26.21 8.20 -27.79
C LEU A 495 -25.39 7.90 -29.05
N ASP A 496 -25.49 8.75 -30.08
CA ASP A 496 -24.69 8.64 -31.30
C ASP A 496 -23.19 8.67 -31.02
N LYS A 497 -22.75 9.63 -30.19
CA LYS A 497 -21.37 9.70 -29.71
C LYS A 497 -20.94 8.42 -29.01
N LEU A 498 -21.73 7.95 -28.03
CA LEU A 498 -21.41 6.75 -27.25
C LEU A 498 -21.26 5.49 -28.13
N ILE A 499 -22.19 5.28 -29.06
CA ILE A 499 -22.15 4.12 -29.96
C ILE A 499 -20.97 4.24 -30.94
N THR A 500 -20.76 5.43 -31.52
CA THR A 500 -19.65 5.68 -32.44
C THR A 500 -18.29 5.44 -31.78
N ASP A 501 -18.11 5.96 -30.56
CA ASP A 501 -16.87 5.76 -29.79
C ASP A 501 -16.66 4.27 -29.45
N TYR A 502 -17.72 3.52 -29.14
CA TYR A 502 -17.64 2.08 -28.89
C TYR A 502 -17.32 1.25 -30.14
N LEU A 503 -17.89 1.61 -31.30
CA LEU A 503 -17.59 0.94 -32.58
C LEU A 503 -16.14 1.21 -33.03
N ASN A 504 -15.67 2.45 -32.87
CA ASN A 504 -14.26 2.82 -33.08
C ASN A 504 -13.32 1.98 -32.21
N TYR A 505 -13.63 1.85 -30.92
CA TYR A 505 -12.86 0.99 -30.01
C TYR A 505 -12.81 -0.47 -30.48
N CYS A 506 -13.94 -1.03 -30.92
CA CYS A 506 -13.99 -2.41 -31.42
C CYS A 506 -13.15 -2.63 -32.69
N LEU A 507 -13.00 -1.60 -33.52
CA LEU A 507 -12.13 -1.64 -34.70
C LEU A 507 -10.64 -1.62 -34.34
N GLN A 508 -10.24 -0.75 -33.41
CA GLN A 508 -8.83 -0.55 -33.06
C GLN A 508 -8.20 -1.76 -32.35
N GLU A 509 -8.90 -2.34 -31.37
CA GLU A 509 -8.35 -3.47 -30.61
C GLU A 509 -8.60 -4.86 -31.25
N GLY A 510 -9.45 -4.91 -32.27
CA GLY A 510 -9.94 -6.16 -32.86
C GLY A 510 -11.11 -6.78 -32.07
N ALA A 511 -11.99 -7.46 -32.81
CA ALA A 511 -13.22 -8.02 -32.28
C ALA A 511 -13.01 -9.43 -31.71
N THR A 512 -12.83 -9.53 -30.39
CA THR A 512 -12.94 -10.78 -29.63
C THR A 512 -14.35 -11.38 -29.76
N GLU A 513 -14.52 -12.68 -29.49
CA GLU A 513 -15.83 -13.34 -29.60
C GLU A 513 -16.89 -12.69 -28.70
N THR A 514 -16.52 -12.28 -27.49
CA THR A 514 -17.40 -11.55 -26.56
C THR A 514 -17.83 -10.20 -27.10
N ARG A 515 -16.92 -9.44 -27.73
CA ARG A 515 -17.24 -8.14 -28.34
C ARG A 515 -18.18 -8.30 -29.53
N ARG A 516 -17.97 -9.33 -30.37
CA ARG A 516 -18.90 -9.63 -31.48
C ARG A 516 -20.30 -9.95 -30.99
N GLN A 517 -20.43 -10.75 -29.93
CA GLN A 517 -21.72 -11.05 -29.31
C GLN A 517 -22.41 -9.77 -28.80
N SER A 518 -21.67 -8.85 -28.19
CA SER A 518 -22.21 -7.55 -27.77
C SER A 518 -22.66 -6.69 -28.96
N LEU A 519 -21.89 -6.65 -30.05
CA LEU A 519 -22.28 -5.95 -31.28
C LEU A 519 -23.57 -6.53 -31.88
N HIS A 520 -23.71 -7.86 -31.89
CA HIS A 520 -24.93 -8.54 -32.33
C HIS A 520 -26.14 -8.13 -31.48
N HIS A 521 -25.96 -8.07 -30.16
CA HIS A 521 -27.05 -7.66 -29.26
C HIS A 521 -27.51 -6.23 -29.55
N ILE A 522 -26.59 -5.27 -29.70
CA ILE A 522 -26.92 -3.88 -29.98
C ILE A 522 -27.65 -3.75 -31.32
N VAL A 523 -27.17 -4.44 -32.37
CA VAL A 523 -27.81 -4.40 -33.69
C VAL A 523 -29.21 -5.01 -33.68
N ILE A 524 -29.45 -6.07 -32.91
CA ILE A 524 -30.78 -6.69 -32.78
C ILE A 524 -31.81 -5.67 -32.26
N LEU A 525 -31.39 -4.75 -31.38
CA LEU A 525 -32.26 -3.72 -30.82
C LEU A 525 -32.90 -2.81 -31.88
N ILE A 526 -32.24 -2.63 -33.04
CA ILE A 526 -32.77 -1.84 -34.17
C ILE A 526 -34.11 -2.40 -34.69
N THR A 527 -34.34 -3.71 -34.54
CA THR A 527 -35.56 -4.38 -35.05
C THR A 527 -36.65 -4.57 -33.99
N ARG A 528 -36.41 -4.12 -32.75
CA ARG A 528 -37.36 -4.24 -31.63
C ARG A 528 -38.34 -3.08 -31.63
N ASN A 529 -39.64 -3.36 -31.54
CA ASN A 529 -40.70 -2.36 -31.58
C ASN A 529 -40.91 -1.65 -30.25
N GLU A 530 -40.35 -2.22 -29.20
CA GLU A 530 -40.42 -1.73 -27.83
C GLU A 530 -39.48 -0.53 -27.61
N LEU A 531 -38.50 -0.31 -28.50
CA LEU A 531 -37.61 0.85 -28.47
C LEU A 531 -38.17 2.01 -29.29
N SER A 532 -37.88 3.23 -28.85
CA SER A 532 -38.31 4.44 -29.56
C SER A 532 -37.63 4.56 -30.94
N GLN A 533 -38.37 5.06 -31.93
CA GLN A 533 -37.86 5.25 -33.29
C GLN A 533 -36.53 6.04 -33.34
N PRO A 534 -36.37 7.17 -32.60
CA PRO A 534 -35.13 7.93 -32.65
C PRO A 534 -33.89 7.16 -32.17
N ILE A 535 -34.05 6.27 -31.19
CA ILE A 535 -32.97 5.42 -30.68
C ILE A 535 -32.58 4.39 -31.76
N ARG A 536 -33.56 3.76 -32.39
CA ARG A 536 -33.33 2.77 -33.46
C ARG A 536 -32.61 3.40 -34.65
N ASP A 537 -33.05 4.59 -35.08
CA ASP A 537 -32.44 5.33 -36.18
C ASP A 537 -31.01 5.79 -35.85
N THR A 538 -30.73 6.12 -34.58
CA THR A 538 -29.39 6.51 -34.12
C THR A 538 -28.44 5.31 -34.15
N ILE A 539 -28.84 4.17 -33.58
CA ILE A 539 -28.04 2.93 -33.62
C ILE A 539 -27.81 2.52 -35.08
N TYR A 540 -28.86 2.54 -35.89
CA TYR A 540 -28.80 2.22 -37.32
C TYR A 540 -27.81 3.11 -38.08
N SER A 541 -27.90 4.43 -37.92
CA SER A 541 -27.01 5.39 -38.59
C SER A 541 -25.56 5.23 -38.14
N ALA A 542 -25.32 4.97 -36.85
CA ALA A 542 -23.97 4.74 -36.34
C ALA A 542 -23.34 3.48 -36.96
N PHE A 543 -24.04 2.34 -36.99
CA PHE A 543 -23.52 1.12 -37.62
C PHE A 543 -23.27 1.27 -39.12
N LEU A 544 -24.07 2.06 -39.84
CA LEU A 544 -23.83 2.35 -41.26
C LEU A 544 -22.52 3.09 -41.54
N ASN A 545 -21.90 3.72 -40.54
CA ASN A 545 -20.62 4.41 -40.73
C ASN A 545 -19.40 3.47 -40.61
N PHE A 546 -19.60 2.20 -40.23
CA PHE A 546 -18.55 1.22 -39.95
C PHE A 546 -18.73 -0.10 -40.73
N PRO A 547 -18.61 -0.08 -42.08
CA PRO A 547 -18.75 -1.29 -42.91
C PRO A 547 -17.74 -2.39 -42.58
N GLU A 548 -16.59 -2.03 -42.01
CA GLU A 548 -15.51 -2.95 -41.67
C GLU A 548 -15.90 -3.92 -40.54
N LEU A 549 -16.94 -3.61 -39.76
CA LEU A 549 -17.47 -4.47 -38.69
C LEU A 549 -18.58 -5.43 -39.18
N PHE A 550 -18.98 -5.38 -40.45
CA PHE A 550 -20.13 -6.15 -40.92
C PHE A 550 -19.86 -7.65 -40.98
N ASP A 551 -20.79 -8.41 -40.43
CA ASP A 551 -20.88 -9.86 -40.57
C ASP A 551 -22.30 -10.30 -40.97
N GLU A 552 -22.52 -11.60 -41.07
CA GLU A 552 -23.81 -12.18 -41.48
C GLU A 552 -24.98 -11.74 -40.60
N GLN A 553 -24.75 -11.48 -39.30
CA GLN A 553 -25.80 -11.01 -38.41
C GLN A 553 -26.05 -9.52 -38.57
N ILE A 554 -24.96 -8.73 -38.60
CA ILE A 554 -25.06 -7.28 -38.67
C ILE A 554 -25.72 -6.87 -39.99
N ALA A 555 -25.26 -7.42 -41.12
CA ALA A 555 -25.84 -7.16 -42.43
C ALA A 555 -27.32 -7.55 -42.50
N TYR A 556 -27.69 -8.69 -41.92
CA TYR A 556 -29.08 -9.16 -41.87
C TYR A 556 -30.01 -8.16 -41.17
N PHE A 557 -29.65 -7.71 -39.97
CA PHE A 557 -30.52 -6.82 -39.18
C PHE A 557 -30.56 -5.39 -39.73
N LEU A 558 -29.47 -4.88 -40.32
CA LEU A 558 -29.47 -3.57 -41.00
C LEU A 558 -30.39 -3.58 -42.23
N ILE A 559 -30.39 -4.66 -43.01
CA ILE A 559 -31.29 -4.82 -44.15
C ILE A 559 -32.74 -5.03 -43.70
N LEU A 560 -32.97 -5.80 -42.64
CA LEU A 560 -34.31 -6.04 -42.10
C LEU A 560 -34.97 -4.75 -41.59
N HIS A 561 -34.18 -3.81 -41.05
CA HIS A 561 -34.69 -2.52 -40.62
C HIS A 561 -35.04 -1.59 -41.79
N ASN A 562 -34.09 -1.35 -42.71
CA ASN A 562 -34.32 -0.53 -43.89
C ASN A 562 -33.39 -0.91 -45.05
N ALA A 563 -33.79 -1.92 -45.82
CA ALA A 563 -33.03 -2.43 -46.96
C ALA A 563 -32.67 -1.32 -47.97
N LYS A 564 -33.63 -0.45 -48.30
CA LYS A 564 -33.44 0.59 -49.31
C LYS A 564 -32.35 1.58 -48.87
N GLN A 565 -32.47 2.15 -47.67
CA GLN A 565 -31.52 3.13 -47.17
C GLN A 565 -30.13 2.52 -46.96
N THR A 566 -30.05 1.30 -46.42
CA THR A 566 -28.77 0.59 -46.19
C THR A 566 -28.00 0.41 -47.50
N ILE A 567 -28.70 -0.02 -48.56
CA ILE A 567 -28.10 -0.23 -49.88
C ILE A 567 -27.73 1.11 -50.52
N HIS A 568 -28.63 2.11 -50.44
CA HIS A 568 -28.40 3.43 -51.05
C HIS A 568 -27.20 4.16 -50.43
N GLN A 569 -26.95 3.98 -49.12
CA GLN A 569 -25.84 4.64 -48.43
C GLN A 569 -24.49 4.42 -49.12
N TYR A 570 -24.22 3.19 -49.57
CA TYR A 570 -23.00 2.84 -50.31
C TYR A 570 -23.22 2.88 -51.82
N GLY A 571 -24.37 2.42 -52.30
CA GLY A 571 -24.69 2.38 -53.73
C GLY A 571 -24.70 3.75 -54.40
N GLN A 572 -25.12 4.80 -53.69
CA GLN A 572 -25.16 6.16 -54.23
C GLN A 572 -23.81 6.88 -54.22
N GLN A 573 -22.85 6.41 -53.42
CA GLN A 573 -21.50 7.02 -53.37
C GLN A 573 -20.66 6.65 -54.61
N GLY A 574 -20.97 5.51 -55.24
CA GLY A 574 -20.29 5.05 -56.44
C GLY A 574 -18.82 4.67 -56.22
N GLY A 575 -18.18 4.09 -57.25
CA GLY A 575 -16.80 3.64 -57.18
C GLY A 575 -16.63 2.20 -56.71
N VAL A 576 -15.52 1.57 -57.11
CA VAL A 576 -15.28 0.12 -56.97
C VAL A 576 -15.34 -0.35 -55.51
N GLU A 577 -14.78 0.43 -54.58
CA GLU A 577 -14.79 0.12 -53.15
C GLU A 577 -16.22 0.07 -52.58
N ASN A 578 -17.05 1.07 -52.92
CA ASN A 578 -18.44 1.14 -52.47
C ASN A 578 -19.32 0.06 -53.12
N TYR A 579 -19.09 -0.27 -54.39
CA TYR A 579 -19.78 -1.41 -55.01
C TYR A 579 -19.41 -2.73 -54.34
N ASN A 580 -18.13 -2.93 -53.97
CA ASN A 580 -17.70 -4.10 -53.21
C ASN A 580 -18.36 -4.15 -51.82
N HIS A 581 -18.53 -3.01 -51.15
CA HIS A 581 -19.30 -2.96 -49.89
C HIS A 581 -20.76 -3.37 -50.09
N VAL A 582 -21.43 -2.92 -51.16
CA VAL A 582 -22.81 -3.35 -51.49
C VAL A 582 -22.85 -4.86 -51.77
N VAL A 583 -21.93 -5.39 -52.58
CA VAL A 583 -21.87 -6.83 -52.89
C VAL A 583 -21.70 -7.66 -51.62
N ASN A 584 -20.73 -7.30 -50.77
CA ASN A 584 -20.44 -8.00 -49.51
C ASN A 584 -21.63 -7.92 -48.55
N LEU A 585 -22.25 -6.74 -48.39
CA LEU A 585 -23.42 -6.55 -47.52
C LEU A 585 -24.61 -7.40 -47.99
N CYS A 586 -24.89 -7.40 -49.30
CA CYS A 586 -25.97 -8.20 -49.88
C CYS A 586 -25.69 -9.70 -49.75
N GLU A 587 -24.46 -10.15 -49.99
CA GLU A 587 -24.07 -11.55 -49.84
C GLU A 587 -24.21 -12.04 -48.40
N LEU A 588 -23.71 -11.26 -47.44
CA LEU A 588 -23.79 -11.60 -46.01
C LEU A 588 -25.24 -11.68 -45.51
N ALA A 589 -26.10 -10.75 -45.92
CA ALA A 589 -27.50 -10.75 -45.50
C ALA A 589 -28.32 -11.89 -46.13
N LEU A 590 -28.07 -12.23 -47.40
CA LEU A 590 -28.76 -13.31 -48.10
C LEU A 590 -28.56 -14.69 -47.45
N LYS A 591 -27.44 -14.89 -46.73
CA LYS A 591 -27.20 -16.14 -45.98
C LYS A 591 -28.18 -16.37 -44.83
N LYS A 592 -28.76 -15.31 -44.26
CA LYS A 592 -29.69 -15.39 -43.12
C LYS A 592 -31.14 -15.01 -43.45
N LEU A 593 -31.39 -14.31 -44.56
CA LEU A 593 -32.74 -13.97 -45.01
C LEU A 593 -33.52 -15.24 -45.40
N ASN A 594 -34.70 -15.42 -44.80
CA ASN A 594 -35.62 -16.49 -45.20
C ASN A 594 -36.40 -16.06 -46.46
N PRO A 595 -36.29 -16.80 -47.58
CA PRO A 595 -36.98 -16.48 -48.84
C PRO A 595 -38.51 -16.43 -48.72
N ASP A 596 -39.10 -17.20 -47.80
CA ASP A 596 -40.55 -17.34 -47.65
C ASP A 596 -41.15 -16.20 -46.82
N LEU A 597 -40.40 -15.67 -45.85
CA LEU A 597 -40.85 -14.59 -44.96
C LEU A 597 -40.47 -13.19 -45.46
N HIS A 598 -39.39 -13.07 -46.25
CA HIS A 598 -38.80 -11.79 -46.65
C HIS A 598 -38.67 -11.65 -48.17
N LYS A 599 -39.65 -12.14 -48.93
CA LYS A 599 -39.57 -12.22 -50.40
C LYS A 599 -39.20 -10.90 -51.07
N GLU A 600 -39.88 -9.80 -50.72
CA GLU A 600 -39.62 -8.47 -51.31
C GLU A 600 -38.22 -7.93 -50.99
N VAL A 601 -37.74 -8.15 -49.76
CA VAL A 601 -36.39 -7.75 -49.32
C VAL A 601 -35.34 -8.61 -50.02
N CYS A 602 -35.57 -9.92 -50.15
CA CYS A 602 -34.69 -10.82 -50.89
C CYS A 602 -34.56 -10.41 -52.36
N ASP A 603 -35.66 -10.03 -53.01
CA ASP A 603 -35.66 -9.60 -54.40
C ASP A 603 -34.89 -8.28 -54.56
N MET A 604 -35.11 -7.32 -53.66
CA MET A 604 -34.36 -6.06 -53.60
C MET A 604 -32.85 -6.27 -53.43
N VAL A 605 -32.45 -7.11 -52.46
CA VAL A 605 -31.04 -7.38 -52.16
C VAL A 605 -30.35 -8.13 -53.31
N LYS A 606 -31.03 -9.11 -53.94
CA LYS A 606 -30.52 -9.80 -55.13
C LYS A 606 -30.37 -8.87 -56.33
N GLN A 607 -31.31 -7.93 -56.49
CA GLN A 607 -31.22 -6.93 -57.56
C GLN A 607 -30.04 -5.99 -57.32
N ALA A 608 -29.91 -5.41 -56.12
CA ALA A 608 -28.80 -4.54 -55.76
C ALA A 608 -27.42 -5.23 -55.90
N GLN A 609 -27.32 -6.50 -55.50
CA GLN A 609 -26.08 -7.28 -55.66
C GLN A 609 -25.71 -7.45 -57.14
N LYS A 610 -26.70 -7.75 -58.00
CA LYS A 610 -26.48 -7.88 -59.45
C LYS A 610 -26.07 -6.55 -60.07
N GLU A 611 -26.74 -5.46 -59.72
CA GLU A 611 -26.42 -4.10 -60.18
C GLU A 611 -24.98 -3.73 -59.79
N ALA A 612 -24.59 -3.89 -58.53
CA ALA A 612 -23.23 -3.59 -58.07
C ALA A 612 -22.15 -4.46 -58.75
N THR A 613 -22.40 -5.76 -58.90
CA THR A 613 -21.46 -6.69 -59.57
C THR A 613 -21.26 -6.33 -61.04
N LEU A 614 -22.30 -5.86 -61.71
CA LEU A 614 -22.22 -5.43 -63.11
C LEU A 614 -21.49 -4.10 -63.25
N GLU A 615 -21.72 -3.15 -62.36
CA GLU A 615 -21.00 -1.87 -62.36
C GLU A 615 -19.51 -2.06 -62.03
N ILE A 616 -19.13 -3.03 -61.18
CA ILE A 616 -17.73 -3.43 -60.98
C ILE A 616 -17.13 -3.93 -62.30
N LYS A 617 -17.80 -4.85 -63.00
CA LYS A 617 -17.33 -5.34 -64.31
C LYS A 617 -17.19 -4.22 -65.34
N PHE A 618 -18.11 -3.26 -65.34
CA PHE A 618 -18.01 -2.07 -66.20
C PHE A 618 -16.88 -1.12 -65.78
N SER A 619 -16.45 -1.13 -64.53
CA SER A 619 -15.31 -0.33 -64.07
C SER A 619 -13.95 -0.92 -64.49
N GLU A 620 -13.86 -2.24 -64.64
CA GLU A 620 -12.64 -2.98 -65.02
C GLU A 620 -12.36 -2.97 -66.54
N GLU A 621 -13.39 -2.72 -67.37
CA GLU A 621 -13.26 -2.60 -68.82
C GLU A 621 -12.51 -1.31 -69.21
N THR A 622 -11.25 -1.46 -69.63
CA THR A 622 -10.36 -0.38 -70.06
C THR A 622 -9.95 -0.50 -71.54
N GLY A 623 -10.31 0.52 -72.35
CA GLY A 623 -10.16 0.47 -73.80
C GLY A 623 -10.80 1.66 -74.53
N PHE A 624 -10.36 1.93 -75.76
CA PHE A 624 -10.79 3.09 -76.55
C PHE A 624 -12.30 3.07 -76.88
N PHE A 625 -12.89 1.89 -77.09
CA PHE A 625 -14.32 1.72 -77.39
C PHE A 625 -15.18 1.36 -76.18
N ASP A 626 -14.60 1.26 -74.99
CA ASP A 626 -15.28 0.66 -73.83
C ASP A 626 -16.41 1.52 -73.29
N ARG A 627 -16.34 2.85 -73.44
CA ARG A 627 -17.48 3.73 -73.13
C ARG A 627 -18.71 3.42 -73.99
N LEU A 628 -18.50 3.09 -75.27
CA LEU A 628 -19.57 2.74 -76.19
C LEU A 628 -20.11 1.34 -75.86
N PHE A 629 -19.23 0.35 -75.66
CA PHE A 629 -19.63 -1.02 -75.31
C PHE A 629 -20.33 -1.10 -73.95
N ARG A 630 -19.85 -0.38 -72.92
CA ARG A 630 -20.53 -0.28 -71.61
C ARG A 630 -21.92 0.32 -71.73
N ARG A 631 -22.08 1.36 -72.54
CA ARG A 631 -23.38 1.98 -72.81
C ARG A 631 -24.36 1.00 -73.48
N PHE A 632 -23.90 0.22 -74.46
CA PHE A 632 -24.70 -0.85 -75.08
C PHE A 632 -25.05 -1.98 -74.11
N LYS A 633 -24.08 -2.47 -73.32
CA LYS A 633 -24.32 -3.50 -72.30
C LYS A 633 -25.30 -3.03 -71.24
N ARG A 634 -25.23 -1.77 -70.81
CA ARG A 634 -26.19 -1.16 -69.88
C ARG A 634 -27.59 -1.04 -70.48
N CYS A 635 -27.72 -0.64 -71.75
CA CYS A 635 -29.02 -0.63 -72.43
C CYS A 635 -29.63 -2.04 -72.50
N TRP A 636 -28.79 -3.06 -72.70
CA TRP A 636 -29.22 -4.45 -72.73
C TRP A 636 -29.71 -4.95 -71.36
N TYR A 637 -29.06 -4.51 -70.28
CA TYR A 637 -29.36 -5.02 -68.94
C TYR A 637 -30.44 -4.22 -68.21
N TYR A 638 -30.36 -2.88 -68.21
CA TYR A 638 -31.29 -2.01 -67.48
C TYR A 638 -32.51 -1.61 -68.32
N GLY A 639 -32.44 -1.77 -69.65
CA GLY A 639 -33.46 -1.31 -70.59
C GLY A 639 -33.17 0.08 -71.16
N TRP A 640 -34.08 0.56 -72.01
CA TRP A 640 -33.89 1.76 -72.84
C TRP A 640 -34.81 2.89 -72.35
N THR A 641 -34.23 4.08 -72.06
CA THR A 641 -35.01 5.32 -71.84
C THR A 641 -35.22 6.12 -73.12
N GLY A 642 -34.38 5.93 -74.14
CA GLY A 642 -34.39 6.67 -75.42
C GLY A 642 -33.39 6.09 -76.44
N PHE A 643 -33.08 6.83 -77.51
CA PHE A 643 -32.17 6.38 -78.57
C PHE A 643 -30.73 6.24 -78.03
N PHE A 644 -30.30 5.00 -77.76
CA PHE A 644 -29.03 4.63 -77.13
C PHE A 644 -28.79 5.20 -75.71
N TYR A 645 -29.83 5.44 -74.91
CA TYR A 645 -29.63 5.80 -73.49
C TYR A 645 -30.14 4.68 -72.57
N PRO A 646 -29.30 4.17 -71.65
CA PRO A 646 -29.70 3.13 -70.71
C PRO A 646 -30.63 3.70 -69.64
N ASN A 647 -31.50 2.85 -69.08
CA ASN A 647 -32.14 3.13 -67.80
C ASN A 647 -31.07 3.23 -66.70
N PRO A 648 -31.20 4.19 -65.76
CA PRO A 648 -30.30 4.24 -64.62
C PRO A 648 -30.53 3.02 -63.71
N PRO A 649 -29.46 2.43 -63.15
CA PRO A 649 -29.57 1.45 -62.08
C PRO A 649 -30.40 1.99 -60.90
N MET A 650 -31.12 1.11 -60.22
CA MET A 650 -32.12 1.50 -59.22
C MET A 650 -31.50 1.70 -57.83
N TYR A 651 -30.44 0.95 -57.51
CA TYR A 651 -29.85 0.90 -56.17
C TYR A 651 -28.40 1.38 -56.10
N VAL A 652 -27.74 1.50 -57.25
CA VAL A 652 -26.33 1.82 -57.39
C VAL A 652 -26.18 2.96 -58.40
N VAL A 653 -25.21 3.86 -58.24
CA VAL A 653 -24.91 4.89 -59.25
C VAL A 653 -24.03 4.29 -60.35
N ALA A 654 -24.37 4.55 -61.61
CA ALA A 654 -23.57 4.10 -62.75
C ALA A 654 -22.15 4.69 -62.71
N THR A 655 -21.12 3.89 -63.04
CA THR A 655 -19.70 4.32 -62.94
C THR A 655 -19.38 5.63 -63.65
N ASP A 656 -20.15 6.00 -64.68
CA ASP A 656 -19.90 7.16 -65.52
C ASP A 656 -20.43 8.48 -64.90
N ASN A 657 -21.28 8.39 -63.88
CA ASN A 657 -21.94 9.52 -63.20
C ASN A 657 -21.37 9.78 -61.80
N VAL A 658 -20.20 9.21 -61.47
CA VAL A 658 -19.56 9.43 -60.17
C VAL A 658 -18.95 10.83 -60.16
N ASP A 659 -19.58 11.77 -59.46
CA ASP A 659 -19.03 13.10 -59.23
C ASP A 659 -17.73 12.99 -58.41
N ALA A 660 -16.61 13.41 -59.01
CA ALA A 660 -15.29 13.40 -58.37
C ALA A 660 -15.23 14.20 -57.05
N ASN A 661 -16.17 15.14 -56.84
CA ASN A 661 -16.28 15.95 -55.62
C ASN A 661 -17.00 15.24 -54.45
N LEU A 662 -17.75 14.15 -54.69
CA LEU A 662 -18.39 13.36 -53.63
C LEU A 662 -17.44 12.34 -53.00
N VAL A 663 -16.47 11.85 -53.77
CA VAL A 663 -15.45 10.89 -53.32
C VAL A 663 -14.48 11.53 -52.31
N GLN A 664 -14.15 12.83 -52.48
CA GLN A 664 -13.23 13.56 -51.59
C GLN A 664 -13.84 13.98 -50.25
N LYS A 665 -15.16 14.19 -50.16
CA LYS A 665 -15.80 14.73 -48.95
C LYS A 665 -15.86 13.75 -47.78
N ASN A 666 -15.72 12.45 -48.04
CA ASN A 666 -15.75 11.39 -47.02
C ASN A 666 -14.35 10.84 -46.69
N THR A 667 -13.32 11.17 -47.48
CA THR A 667 -11.92 10.83 -47.14
C THR A 667 -11.34 11.83 -46.12
N GLU A 668 -11.81 13.08 -46.11
CA GLU A 668 -11.32 14.12 -45.20
C GLU A 668 -11.90 14.07 -43.77
N SER A 669 -12.88 13.20 -43.49
CA SER A 669 -13.43 13.01 -42.13
C SER A 669 -13.02 11.70 -41.48
N ARG A 670 -12.17 10.89 -42.13
CA ARG A 670 -11.62 9.67 -41.55
C ARG A 670 -10.15 9.91 -41.20
N ILE A 671 -9.88 9.80 -39.89
CA ILE A 671 -8.56 9.78 -39.24
C ILE A 671 -7.97 11.17 -38.96
N ASN A 672 -8.44 11.79 -37.87
CA ASN A 672 -7.61 12.61 -36.98
C ASN A 672 -8.16 12.48 -35.56
N THR A 673 -8.04 11.28 -35.02
CA THR A 673 -8.13 11.01 -33.57
C THR A 673 -7.19 9.86 -33.22
N THR A 674 -5.92 9.96 -33.64
CA THR A 674 -4.82 9.27 -32.97
C THR A 674 -4.56 9.96 -31.64
N ALA A 675 -5.34 9.63 -30.62
CA ALA A 675 -5.02 9.97 -29.24
C ALA A 675 -5.76 9.12 -28.21
N ILE A 676 -6.31 7.94 -28.56
CA ILE A 676 -7.09 7.18 -27.58
C ILE A 676 -6.90 5.68 -27.84
N HIS A 677 -5.71 5.16 -27.55
CA HIS A 677 -5.50 3.96 -26.72
C HIS A 677 -4.06 3.43 -26.67
N ASP A 678 -3.10 4.07 -27.34
CA ASP A 678 -1.73 3.56 -27.43
C ASP A 678 -0.80 3.83 -26.23
N VAL A 679 -1.31 4.31 -25.09
CA VAL A 679 -0.45 4.69 -23.94
C VAL A 679 -0.76 3.93 -22.65
N MET A 680 -1.60 2.89 -22.68
CA MET A 680 -1.72 1.96 -21.54
C MET A 680 -0.64 0.86 -21.55
N GLN A 681 0.60 1.22 -21.87
CA GLN A 681 1.81 0.53 -21.42
C GLN A 681 3.07 1.30 -21.87
N ALA A 682 3.07 2.62 -21.71
CA ALA A 682 4.34 3.30 -21.64
C ALA A 682 5.06 2.76 -20.39
N ASP A 683 6.01 1.84 -20.61
CA ASP A 683 6.96 1.46 -19.59
C ASP A 683 7.53 2.76 -19.05
N ILE A 684 7.34 3.04 -17.75
CA ILE A 684 7.78 4.29 -17.13
C ILE A 684 9.26 4.56 -17.44
N ILE A 685 10.03 3.48 -17.68
CA ILE A 685 11.42 3.49 -18.14
C ILE A 685 11.56 4.07 -19.56
N GLY A 686 10.64 3.78 -20.48
CA GLY A 686 10.59 4.35 -21.83
C GLY A 686 10.38 5.86 -21.80
N ILE A 687 9.39 6.34 -21.04
CA ILE A 687 9.13 7.79 -20.87
C ILE A 687 10.34 8.48 -20.20
N LEU A 688 10.93 7.87 -19.17
CA LEU A 688 12.12 8.41 -18.51
C LEU A 688 13.32 8.54 -19.46
N LYS A 689 13.45 7.65 -20.46
CA LYS A 689 14.49 7.77 -21.51
C LYS A 689 14.19 8.89 -22.48
N GLU A 690 12.94 9.07 -22.88
CA GLU A 690 12.51 10.16 -23.77
C GLU A 690 12.69 11.53 -23.12
N ILE A 691 12.38 11.68 -21.83
CA ILE A 691 12.60 12.92 -21.08
C ILE A 691 14.09 13.26 -20.95
N LYS A 692 14.96 12.24 -20.82
CA LYS A 692 16.41 12.45 -20.81
C LYS A 692 16.93 12.99 -22.16
N SER A 693 16.21 12.74 -23.26
CA SER A 693 16.55 13.30 -24.58
C SER A 693 15.86 14.63 -24.90
N ASP A 694 14.60 14.82 -24.50
CA ASP A 694 13.85 16.05 -24.72
C ASP A 694 12.83 16.31 -23.58
N CYS A 695 13.04 17.40 -22.85
CA CYS A 695 12.30 17.73 -21.65
C CYS A 695 11.18 18.74 -21.96
N SER A 696 10.07 18.24 -22.51
CA SER A 696 8.83 19.01 -22.73
C SER A 696 7.81 18.83 -21.59
N VAL A 697 6.91 19.80 -21.41
CA VAL A 697 5.80 19.71 -20.44
C VAL A 697 4.87 18.53 -20.76
N GLU A 698 4.67 18.23 -22.04
CA GLU A 698 3.85 17.09 -22.49
C GLU A 698 4.43 15.75 -22.05
N ASN A 699 5.76 15.56 -22.17
CA ASN A 699 6.45 14.36 -21.71
C ASN A 699 6.39 14.23 -20.17
N LEU A 700 6.47 15.36 -19.46
CA LEU A 700 6.34 15.40 -18.00
C LEU A 700 4.92 15.04 -17.54
N ASP A 701 3.88 15.52 -18.23
CA ASP A 701 2.49 15.14 -17.94
C ASP A 701 2.23 13.65 -18.23
N ALA A 702 2.81 13.11 -19.31
CA ALA A 702 2.80 11.68 -19.60
C ALA A 702 3.49 10.87 -18.49
N LEU A 703 4.62 11.34 -17.96
CA LEU A 703 5.30 10.71 -16.82
C LEU A 703 4.42 10.72 -15.58
N ILE A 704 3.74 11.82 -15.25
CA ILE A 704 2.87 11.89 -14.06
C ILE A 704 1.70 10.91 -14.18
N LYS A 705 1.06 10.82 -15.36
CA LYS A 705 0.01 9.82 -15.60
C LYS A 705 0.52 8.40 -15.39
N SER A 706 1.68 8.07 -15.95
CA SER A 706 2.32 6.77 -15.79
C SER A 706 2.79 6.49 -14.36
N TYR A 707 3.29 7.51 -13.65
CA TYR A 707 3.72 7.40 -12.26
C TYR A 707 2.55 7.15 -11.31
N ARG A 708 1.39 7.80 -11.53
CA ARG A 708 0.18 7.54 -10.75
C ARG A 708 -0.27 6.07 -10.85
N VAL A 709 -0.16 5.49 -12.05
CA VAL A 709 -0.43 4.05 -12.25
C VAL A 709 0.64 3.20 -11.60
N PHE A 710 1.92 3.52 -11.79
CA PHE A 710 3.04 2.80 -11.18
C PHE A 710 2.98 2.79 -9.64
N ALA A 711 2.62 3.91 -9.02
CA ALA A 711 2.50 4.04 -7.57
C ALA A 711 1.37 3.17 -6.98
N LEU A 712 0.39 2.76 -7.80
CA LEU A 712 -0.70 1.87 -7.42
C LEU A 712 -0.41 0.39 -7.68
N LYS A 713 0.69 0.06 -8.38
CA LYS A 713 1.08 -1.33 -8.64
C LYS A 713 1.76 -1.92 -7.42
N ALA A 714 1.55 -3.22 -7.20
CA ALA A 714 2.28 -3.98 -6.19
C ALA A 714 3.79 -3.91 -6.43
N SER A 715 4.59 -3.92 -5.36
CA SER A 715 6.04 -3.77 -5.40
C SER A 715 6.68 -4.66 -6.46
N THR A 716 7.29 -4.04 -7.48
CA THR A 716 7.98 -4.73 -8.58
C THR A 716 9.45 -4.91 -8.24
N LYS A 717 10.12 -5.93 -8.80
CA LYS A 717 11.56 -6.17 -8.56
C LYS A 717 12.46 -4.96 -8.88
N ASN A 718 11.99 -4.05 -9.73
CA ASN A 718 12.73 -2.86 -10.17
C ASN A 718 12.26 -1.57 -9.48
N GLU A 719 11.44 -1.64 -8.43
CA GLU A 719 10.84 -0.47 -7.78
C GLU A 719 11.91 0.54 -7.33
N GLU A 720 12.99 0.09 -6.69
CA GLU A 720 14.06 0.97 -6.20
C GLU A 720 14.75 1.73 -7.36
N SER A 721 15.09 1.02 -8.45
CA SER A 721 15.78 1.62 -9.60
C SER A 721 14.94 2.68 -10.29
N ILE A 722 13.66 2.38 -10.56
CA ILE A 722 12.74 3.31 -11.21
C ILE A 722 12.56 4.56 -10.35
N ARG A 723 12.36 4.40 -9.04
CA ARG A 723 12.19 5.52 -8.13
C ARG A 723 13.45 6.38 -8.01
N GLN A 724 14.64 5.78 -8.05
CA GLN A 724 15.91 6.51 -8.09
C GLN A 724 16.05 7.33 -9.38
N GLU A 725 15.67 6.79 -10.54
CA GLU A 725 15.66 7.54 -11.80
C GLU A 725 14.69 8.73 -11.76
N ILE A 726 13.49 8.55 -11.18
CA ILE A 726 12.54 9.65 -10.97
C ILE A 726 13.12 10.71 -10.02
N GLN A 727 13.84 10.29 -8.97
CA GLN A 727 14.49 11.21 -8.04
C GLN A 727 15.61 12.01 -8.71
N GLN A 728 16.40 11.38 -9.58
CA GLN A 728 17.42 12.06 -10.37
C GLN A 728 16.80 13.06 -11.35
N LEU A 729 15.69 12.68 -12.00
CA LEU A 729 14.93 13.58 -12.86
C LEU A 729 14.41 14.79 -12.07
N TYR A 730 13.87 14.59 -10.87
CA TYR A 730 13.43 15.68 -10.01
C TYR A 730 14.56 16.68 -9.72
N LYS A 731 15.77 16.19 -9.40
CA LYS A 731 16.95 17.04 -9.22
C LYS A 731 17.29 17.85 -10.48
N SER A 732 17.29 17.22 -11.65
CA SER A 732 17.55 17.95 -12.90
C SER A 732 16.47 18.97 -13.20
N LEU A 733 15.21 18.68 -12.91
CA LEU A 733 14.10 19.61 -13.11
C LEU A 733 14.19 20.82 -12.17
N LEU A 734 14.61 20.64 -10.92
CA LEU A 734 14.84 21.75 -10.00
C LEU A 734 15.89 22.73 -10.56
N VAL A 735 17.00 22.23 -11.08
CA VAL A 735 18.04 23.07 -11.73
C VAL A 735 17.49 23.76 -12.98
N LEU A 736 16.76 23.04 -13.83
CA LEU A 736 16.16 23.60 -15.04
C LEU A 736 15.10 24.67 -14.73
N SER A 737 14.38 24.54 -13.62
CA SER A 737 13.35 25.47 -13.19
C SER A 737 13.88 26.87 -12.83
N GLU A 738 15.15 26.97 -12.47
CA GLU A 738 15.81 28.27 -12.26
C GLU A 738 15.92 29.07 -13.56
N SER A 739 15.93 28.38 -14.71
CA SER A 739 16.09 28.95 -16.04
C SER A 739 14.81 28.95 -16.89
N ASN A 740 13.82 28.12 -16.57
CA ASN A 740 12.58 27.95 -17.34
C ASN A 740 11.34 28.14 -16.44
N SER A 741 10.58 29.20 -16.71
CA SER A 741 9.37 29.56 -15.95
C SER A 741 8.22 28.56 -16.12
N GLU A 742 8.10 27.90 -17.28
CA GLU A 742 7.05 26.90 -17.52
C GLU A 742 7.28 25.64 -16.69
N ILE A 743 8.53 25.15 -16.65
CA ILE A 743 8.93 24.01 -15.81
C ILE A 743 8.78 24.35 -14.33
N SER A 744 9.12 25.58 -13.92
CA SER A 744 8.93 26.05 -12.55
C SER A 744 7.45 26.04 -12.12
N ALA A 745 6.55 26.58 -12.95
CA ALA A 745 5.12 26.55 -12.69
C ALA A 745 4.56 25.11 -12.63
N TRP A 746 5.05 24.25 -13.53
CA TRP A 746 4.67 22.84 -13.58
C TRP A 746 5.12 22.07 -12.33
N LEU A 747 6.37 22.25 -11.88
CA LEU A 747 6.92 21.61 -10.69
C LEU A 747 6.17 22.00 -9.42
N ASN A 748 5.84 23.29 -9.25
CA ASN A 748 5.06 23.76 -8.10
C ASN A 748 3.69 23.07 -8.00
N THR A 749 3.12 22.66 -9.14
CA THR A 749 1.83 21.96 -9.18
C THR A 749 1.95 20.47 -8.84
N HIS A 750 3.12 19.85 -9.07
CA HIS A 750 3.34 18.41 -8.97
C HIS A 750 4.33 17.97 -7.88
N GLN A 751 4.88 18.91 -7.10
CA GLN A 751 5.90 18.67 -6.08
C GLN A 751 5.54 17.53 -5.11
N GLY A 752 4.28 17.45 -4.66
CA GLY A 752 3.83 16.42 -3.73
C GLY A 752 4.03 14.98 -4.22
N LEU A 753 4.02 14.73 -5.54
CA LEU A 753 4.25 13.39 -6.09
C LEU A 753 5.72 12.98 -6.00
N PHE A 754 6.64 13.93 -6.18
CA PHE A 754 8.07 13.70 -6.00
C PHE A 754 8.41 13.51 -4.52
N GLU A 755 7.80 14.28 -3.61
CA GLU A 755 7.95 14.08 -2.17
C GLU A 755 7.50 12.67 -1.74
N LEU A 756 6.36 12.18 -2.25
CA LEU A 756 5.91 10.80 -2.01
C LEU A 756 6.88 9.76 -2.58
N ASN A 757 7.45 10.01 -3.77
CA ASN A 757 8.47 9.11 -4.35
C ASN A 757 9.70 9.00 -3.43
N SER A 758 10.16 10.14 -2.94
CA SER A 758 11.30 10.24 -2.04
C SER A 758 11.09 9.55 -0.70
N LEU A 759 9.92 9.73 -0.09
CA LEU A 759 9.56 9.04 1.14
C LEU A 759 9.58 7.53 0.94
N ARG A 760 9.07 7.06 -0.20
CA ARG A 760 9.10 5.63 -0.53
C ARG A 760 10.53 5.11 -0.73
N LEU A 761 11.43 5.90 -1.32
CA LEU A 761 12.85 5.55 -1.40
C LEU A 761 13.49 5.46 -0.01
N ILE A 762 13.20 6.41 0.88
CA ILE A 762 13.69 6.40 2.26
C ILE A 762 13.17 5.16 3.00
N GLU A 763 11.90 4.80 2.86
CA GLU A 763 11.33 3.57 3.41
C GLU A 763 12.10 2.33 2.97
N ILE A 764 12.41 2.22 1.67
CA ILE A 764 13.18 1.11 1.09
C ILE A 764 14.60 1.07 1.67
N LYS A 765 15.30 2.21 1.73
CA LYS A 765 16.67 2.28 2.27
C LYS A 765 16.73 1.94 3.75
N LEU A 766 15.79 2.43 4.55
CA LEU A 766 15.67 2.08 5.96
C LEU A 766 15.41 0.59 6.13
N ALA A 767 14.49 0.01 5.36
CA ALA A 767 14.22 -1.44 5.39
C ALA A 767 15.43 -2.30 5.00
N GLN A 768 16.39 -1.76 4.22
CA GLN A 768 17.66 -2.40 3.88
C GLN A 768 18.76 -2.17 4.94
N ASN A 769 18.45 -1.59 6.10
CA ASN A 769 19.41 -1.18 7.14
C ASN A 769 20.49 -0.18 6.67
N LYS A 770 20.21 0.61 5.63
CA LYS A 770 21.10 1.66 5.12
C LYS A 770 20.66 3.03 5.64
N SER A 771 20.82 3.24 6.95
CA SER A 771 20.41 4.48 7.62
C SER A 771 21.17 5.72 7.10
N ASP A 772 22.43 5.56 6.74
CA ASP A 772 23.27 6.66 6.24
C ASP A 772 22.78 7.13 4.85
N ASP A 773 22.46 6.20 3.95
CA ASP A 773 21.84 6.51 2.64
C ASP A 773 20.50 7.24 2.81
N ALA A 774 19.69 6.82 3.79
CA ALA A 774 18.40 7.44 4.09
C ALA A 774 18.57 8.88 4.61
N GLN A 775 19.57 9.13 5.45
CA GLN A 775 19.94 10.47 5.93
C GLN A 775 20.46 11.36 4.80
N GLN A 776 21.30 10.79 3.91
CA GLN A 776 21.81 11.51 2.75
C GLN A 776 20.66 11.94 1.83
N LEU A 777 19.76 11.00 1.47
CA LEU A 777 18.57 11.31 0.68
C LEU A 777 17.71 12.38 1.36
N ALA A 778 17.49 12.27 2.67
CA ALA A 778 16.76 13.27 3.43
C ALA A 778 17.41 14.66 3.36
N GLY A 779 18.74 14.74 3.33
CA GLY A 779 19.49 16.00 3.22
C GLY A 779 19.37 16.69 1.86
N GLU A 780 19.00 15.96 0.80
CA GLU A 780 18.93 16.48 -0.57
C GLU A 780 17.63 17.25 -0.89
N PHE A 781 16.67 17.30 0.04
CA PHE A 781 15.39 17.98 -0.18
C PHE A 781 15.44 19.49 0.04
N PRO A 782 14.76 20.29 -0.80
CA PRO A 782 14.55 21.70 -0.52
C PRO A 782 13.74 21.88 0.78
N ASP A 783 14.08 22.88 1.58
CA ASP A 783 13.50 23.13 2.91
C ASP A 783 12.04 23.60 2.89
N SER A 784 11.38 23.58 1.72
CA SER A 784 9.98 24.03 1.55
C SER A 784 8.94 23.07 2.16
N SER A 785 9.26 21.79 2.35
CA SER A 785 8.32 20.80 2.88
C SER A 785 8.39 20.71 4.40
N MET A 786 7.32 21.13 5.11
CA MET A 786 7.26 21.05 6.58
C MET A 786 7.50 19.63 7.10
N PHE A 787 6.94 18.63 6.42
CA PHE A 787 7.01 17.23 6.83
C PHE A 787 8.44 16.65 6.70
N LEU A 788 9.11 16.92 5.57
CA LEU A 788 10.49 16.48 5.39
C LEU A 788 11.44 17.17 6.36
N ASN A 789 11.16 18.43 6.72
CA ASN A 789 11.92 19.12 7.75
C ASN A 789 11.74 18.50 9.14
N GLU A 790 10.54 18.03 9.49
CA GLU A 790 10.31 17.26 10.72
C GLU A 790 11.11 15.95 10.72
N PHE A 791 11.11 15.21 9.61
CA PHE A 791 11.91 14.00 9.47
C PHE A 791 13.42 14.27 9.56
N LYS A 792 13.93 15.33 8.91
CA LYS A 792 15.35 15.75 9.02
C LYS A 792 15.71 16.04 10.49
N LYS A 793 14.84 16.72 11.24
CA LYS A 793 15.07 17.04 12.66
C LYS A 793 15.08 15.79 13.53
N GLU A 794 14.22 14.82 13.25
CA GLU A 794 14.20 13.53 13.94
C GLU A 794 15.54 12.79 13.75
N LEU A 795 16.06 12.73 12.52
CA LEU A 795 17.32 12.05 12.20
C LEU A 795 18.58 12.77 12.69
N ASN A 796 18.62 14.11 12.59
CA ASN A 796 19.79 14.93 12.88
C ASN A 796 19.65 15.64 14.24
N CYS A 797 19.76 14.87 15.33
CA CYS A 797 19.73 15.40 16.69
C CYS A 797 21.16 15.61 17.24
N PRO A 798 21.43 16.72 17.95
CA PRO A 798 22.70 16.90 18.65
C PRO A 798 22.83 15.91 19.82
N MET A 799 24.07 15.66 20.26
CA MET A 799 24.30 14.85 21.47
C MET A 799 23.67 15.52 22.71
N PRO A 800 23.03 14.76 23.62
CA PRO A 800 22.42 15.31 24.82
C PRO A 800 23.46 15.99 25.71
N GLN A 801 23.15 17.19 26.19
CA GLN A 801 24.00 17.94 27.10
C GLN A 801 23.45 17.90 28.52
N GLN A 802 24.30 17.68 29.51
CA GLN A 802 23.92 17.77 30.92
C GLN A 802 23.87 19.23 31.39
N ILE A 803 22.95 19.53 32.30
CA ILE A 803 22.92 20.75 33.09
C ILE A 803 24.12 20.68 34.05
N PRO A 804 24.95 21.74 34.18
CA PRO A 804 26.04 21.75 35.16
C PRO A 804 25.47 21.61 36.58
N VAL A 805 25.76 20.50 37.25
CA VAL A 805 25.24 20.17 38.59
C VAL A 805 25.99 20.97 39.67
N ILE A 806 25.26 21.78 40.44
CA ILE A 806 25.67 22.23 41.78
C ILE A 806 25.23 21.12 42.74
N THR A 807 26.20 20.42 43.33
CA THR A 807 25.98 19.22 44.15
C THR A 807 25.29 19.52 45.48
N ASN A 808 24.19 18.83 45.78
CA ASN A 808 23.82 18.41 47.13
C ASN A 808 23.29 16.96 47.08
N PRO A 809 23.73 16.06 47.99
CA PRO A 809 23.51 14.62 47.85
C PRO A 809 22.13 14.14 48.37
N SER A 810 21.64 13.11 47.68
CA SER A 810 20.33 12.46 47.74
C SER A 810 20.05 11.64 49.02
N VAL A 811 18.77 11.57 49.41
CA VAL A 811 18.20 10.68 50.43
C VAL A 811 17.58 9.45 49.74
N LYS A 812 18.00 8.25 50.17
CA LYS A 812 17.56 6.94 49.65
C LYS A 812 16.10 6.61 50.03
N LYS A 813 15.38 5.90 49.15
CA LYS A 813 14.16 5.12 49.48
C LYS A 813 14.20 3.70 48.88
N PRO A 814 13.46 2.71 49.46
CA PRO A 814 13.68 1.28 49.24
C PRO A 814 12.82 0.63 48.14
N ALA A 815 13.13 -0.65 47.89
CA ALA A 815 12.94 -1.48 46.68
C ALA A 815 11.50 -1.84 46.21
N PRO A 816 11.34 -2.29 44.94
CA PRO A 816 10.04 -2.58 44.31
C PRO A 816 9.77 -4.09 44.15
N GLU A 817 8.78 -4.65 44.86
CA GLU A 817 8.32 -6.04 44.62
C GLU A 817 6.79 -6.22 44.59
N THR A 818 5.99 -5.15 44.49
CA THR A 818 4.51 -5.24 44.53
C THR A 818 3.78 -4.76 43.28
N LEU A 819 4.48 -4.34 42.22
CA LEU A 819 3.88 -3.67 41.06
C LEU A 819 3.14 -4.61 40.09
N LEU A 820 3.60 -5.85 39.89
CA LEU A 820 2.99 -6.79 38.93
C LEU A 820 1.60 -7.30 39.33
N ASN A 821 1.35 -7.46 40.64
CA ASN A 821 0.04 -7.86 41.16
C ASN A 821 -0.92 -6.66 41.31
N GLN A 822 -0.39 -5.45 41.45
CA GLN A 822 -1.18 -4.22 41.42
C GLN A 822 -1.59 -3.84 39.99
N THR A 823 -0.79 -4.16 38.97
CA THR A 823 -1.12 -3.89 37.55
C THR A 823 -2.27 -4.72 37.01
N ALA A 824 -2.41 -5.98 37.44
CA ALA A 824 -3.56 -6.82 37.05
C ALA A 824 -4.87 -6.33 37.68
N ASN A 825 -4.80 -5.86 38.94
CA ASN A 825 -5.97 -5.34 39.65
C ASN A 825 -6.33 -3.91 39.20
N LEU A 826 -5.37 -3.04 38.87
CA LEU A 826 -5.65 -1.70 38.36
C LEU A 826 -6.19 -1.70 36.93
N LEU A 827 -5.70 -2.57 36.03
CA LEU A 827 -6.32 -2.71 34.70
C LEU A 827 -7.72 -3.33 34.79
N SER A 828 -7.94 -4.30 35.67
CA SER A 828 -9.26 -4.86 35.97
C SER A 828 -10.22 -3.83 36.56
N GLU A 829 -9.78 -3.03 37.53
CA GLU A 829 -10.54 -1.96 38.19
C GLU A 829 -10.84 -0.78 37.25
N THR A 830 -9.92 -0.45 36.35
CA THR A 830 -10.13 0.63 35.37
C THR A 830 -11.11 0.19 34.29
N VAL A 831 -11.05 -1.07 33.84
CA VAL A 831 -12.02 -1.67 32.91
C VAL A 831 -13.39 -1.86 33.58
N THR A 832 -13.47 -2.27 34.84
CA THR A 832 -14.74 -2.34 35.58
C THR A 832 -15.29 -0.97 35.95
N SER A 833 -14.46 0.06 36.16
CA SER A 833 -14.94 1.44 36.36
C SER A 833 -15.43 2.08 35.06
N ALA A 834 -14.80 1.76 33.92
CA ALA A 834 -15.25 2.19 32.58
C ALA A 834 -16.55 1.47 32.19
N LEU A 835 -16.65 0.16 32.46
CA LEU A 835 -17.89 -0.61 32.31
C LEU A 835 -18.97 -0.20 33.33
N GLY A 836 -18.59 0.24 34.54
CA GLY A 836 -19.51 0.77 35.55
C GLY A 836 -20.02 2.18 35.24
N LYS A 837 -19.24 2.99 34.52
CA LYS A 837 -19.67 4.27 33.97
C LYS A 837 -20.56 4.09 32.74
N LEU A 838 -20.29 3.07 31.92
CA LEU A 838 -21.17 2.64 30.82
C LEU A 838 -22.47 2.00 31.32
N SER A 839 -22.43 1.18 32.38
CA SER A 839 -23.64 0.58 32.96
C SER A 839 -24.54 1.60 33.64
N ARG A 840 -23.95 2.64 34.26
CA ARG A 840 -24.67 3.84 34.74
C ARG A 840 -25.22 4.69 33.60
N PHE A 841 -24.56 4.72 32.44
CA PHE A 841 -25.11 5.36 31.23
C PHE A 841 -26.28 4.55 30.65
N TYR A 842 -26.19 3.22 30.65
CA TYR A 842 -27.27 2.33 30.19
C TYR A 842 -28.45 2.25 31.18
N THR A 843 -28.23 2.29 32.50
CA THR A 843 -29.35 2.40 33.47
C THR A 843 -29.99 3.77 33.46
N ARG A 844 -29.23 4.84 33.16
CA ARG A 844 -29.77 6.20 33.00
C ARG A 844 -30.44 6.42 31.64
N ALA A 845 -30.05 5.68 30.60
CA ALA A 845 -30.76 5.59 29.32
C ALA A 845 -32.01 4.69 29.43
N SER A 846 -31.95 3.59 30.19
CA SER A 846 -33.10 2.72 30.50
C SER A 846 -34.16 3.46 31.33
N SER A 847 -33.76 4.31 32.28
CA SER A 847 -34.70 5.16 33.04
C SER A 847 -35.32 6.30 32.21
N TYR A 848 -34.78 6.59 31.03
CA TYR A 848 -35.35 7.56 30.07
C TYR A 848 -36.22 6.89 29.00
N ILE A 849 -36.21 5.56 28.90
CA ILE A 849 -37.05 4.77 27.98
C ILE A 849 -38.28 4.16 28.71
N GLU A 850 -38.27 4.06 30.04
CA GLU A 850 -39.40 3.55 30.84
C GLU A 850 -40.48 4.59 31.23
N THR A 851 -40.56 5.76 30.58
CA THR A 851 -41.67 6.73 30.82
C THR A 851 -42.56 7.03 29.60
N SER A 852 -42.58 6.17 28.59
CA SER A 852 -43.69 6.18 27.63
C SER A 852 -44.16 4.77 27.28
N SER A 853 -45.35 4.44 27.81
CA SER A 853 -46.22 3.35 27.34
C SER A 853 -45.67 1.93 27.50
N ILE A 854 -46.05 1.25 28.58
CA ILE A 854 -46.80 -0.03 28.60
C ILE A 854 -47.16 -0.30 30.08
N ALA A 855 -48.30 0.23 30.50
CA ALA A 855 -48.96 -0.12 31.75
C ALA A 855 -50.40 -0.47 31.41
N LYS A 856 -50.63 -1.66 30.79
CA LYS A 856 -51.97 -2.26 30.75
C LYS A 856 -52.11 -3.75 30.41
N GLU A 857 -51.05 -4.55 30.18
CA GLU A 857 -51.26 -5.92 29.67
C GLU A 857 -50.58 -7.09 30.39
N LEU A 858 -49.96 -6.93 31.56
CA LEU A 858 -49.36 -8.07 32.28
C LEU A 858 -49.80 -8.20 33.74
N SER A 859 -51.11 -8.08 33.99
CA SER A 859 -51.75 -8.53 35.25
C SER A 859 -52.46 -9.89 35.12
N SER A 860 -52.14 -10.70 34.12
CA SER A 860 -52.70 -12.05 33.97
C SER A 860 -51.67 -13.01 33.36
N CYS A 861 -50.87 -13.65 34.21
CA CYS A 861 -50.43 -15.06 34.07
C CYS A 861 -49.28 -15.33 35.04
N SER A 862 -49.63 -15.53 36.32
CA SER A 862 -48.77 -16.18 37.29
C SER A 862 -49.15 -17.67 37.38
N VAL A 863 -48.40 -18.59 36.76
CA VAL A 863 -48.37 -20.00 37.20
C VAL A 863 -46.99 -20.63 36.97
N ARG A 864 -46.24 -20.70 38.07
CA ARG A 864 -45.47 -21.84 38.63
C ARG A 864 -44.88 -22.94 37.72
N ILE A 865 -43.56 -23.11 37.93
CA ILE A 865 -42.78 -24.35 38.15
C ILE A 865 -42.57 -25.21 36.88
N LYS A 866 -41.35 -25.40 36.38
CA LYS A 866 -40.19 -26.04 37.04
C LYS A 866 -38.88 -25.67 36.35
#